data_AF-A0A397G7E7-F1
#
_entry.id   AF-A0A397G7E7-F1
#
_cell.length_a   1.000
_cell.length_b   1.000
_cell.length_c   1.000
_cell.angle_alpha   90.00
_cell.angle_beta   90.00
_cell.angle_gamma   90.00
#
_symmetry.space_group_name_H-M   'P 1'
#
loop_
_entity.id
_entity.type
_entity.pdbx_description
1 polymer ?
#
loop_
_entity_poly.entity_id
_entity_poly.type
_entity_poly.pdbx_seq_one_letter_code
_entity_poly.pdbx_strand_id
1 'polypeptide(L)'
;MLQLPEELKTSLSYIGAATTCYLALQVASHFYCYLRPSSLSRYNPPGKDAWALVTGSSDGIGFGFAQELCKRGFNVFLHGRNHDKLLRKKDELLAEFPNAKVRTIVFDAVKSTEDLSRIAQEIGDARLTVLVNNAGGEMKPFKRLAELTQEDAQATISLNATFAVQITRVLMPILEKNGPSLILTVSSAAAYGMPTITVYSGTKGFVESFTRSLQAEVTLDGKDVEVLGLRVGNTKSQGNDVAVNLFTPTSRTLAGAALNRVGCDGSVVWAYWPHSLQGLSFHLIPRNVLIRILGGRLRDMKEEAEAKQAKKRCFFHYHKNHFTSSVLREGLPMTTLVPREPYSKEELEQLYPKELQLQLVQVFLRHGERTPVSSRFQNAGLAPCKKPCTEFTKPYCSFLTRLPHKDWPYCNVARRMIQMAASEKDLSSWNGFQWRRKMEAFGERDESVVAVGAAGDIEDRGRETTFALGQRLRHLYVDQLGFMPKIKSDAEDMYLRATPIPRALESLQQAFWGMYPASARTQDFPPPVIVARSVSDETLFPNEGNCRRFRQLARLFADRAAKRWNESEQMNYLNGLWSKWMPDASPRIAVDSHPRLSGIQDTINATDAHGRATRLPAEFYDKQAREYTNTIAVDEWFAGYAESREYRKLGIGALMGDVVDRMVNAAANGGWRSERSASGSSAENGKAIKFAMSGCHDTTLAAILGSVGAFDAKWPPFTSSIAIELFSRAENSPASSPSSSGKQKGLLSYFTGDGVSPSSDTDRAPLSSLPNAKRQALQNHYVRIRYNDRPVRIPGCAAKAEKHLPGDETFCTLDAFKEIVDKFTPKSWRDECVQNLGEGLYGKDDAEKAVAGF
;
A
#
# COMPACT_ATOMS: atom_id res chain seq x y z
N MET A 1 -62.81 -9.13 46.50
CA MET A 1 -62.48 -8.66 45.14
C MET A 1 -63.15 -7.31 44.94
N LEU A 2 -62.48 -6.33 44.33
CA LEU A 2 -63.13 -5.09 43.90
C LEU A 2 -63.92 -5.36 42.61
N GLN A 3 -65.24 -5.20 42.65
CA GLN A 3 -66.06 -5.23 41.44
C GLN A 3 -65.94 -3.87 40.74
N LEU A 4 -65.23 -3.85 39.60
CA LEU A 4 -65.22 -2.70 38.70
C LEU A 4 -66.63 -2.52 38.08
N PRO A 5 -67.14 -1.28 37.93
CA PRO A 5 -68.40 -1.03 37.23
C PRO A 5 -68.42 -1.61 35.81
N GLU A 6 -69.59 -2.06 35.33
CA GLU A 6 -69.71 -2.66 33.99
C GLU A 6 -69.36 -1.69 32.86
N GLU A 7 -69.65 -0.40 33.02
CA GLU A 7 -69.25 0.66 32.09
C GLU A 7 -67.71 0.77 31.97
N LEU A 8 -67.00 0.63 33.10
CA LEU A 8 -65.54 0.67 33.14
C LEU A 8 -64.92 -0.61 32.56
N LYS A 9 -65.49 -1.79 32.85
CA LYS A 9 -65.10 -3.05 32.20
C LYS A 9 -65.28 -2.96 30.69
N THR A 10 -66.43 -2.48 30.23
CA THR A 10 -66.77 -2.29 28.81
C THR A 10 -65.80 -1.32 28.13
N SER A 11 -65.50 -0.19 28.76
CA SER A 11 -64.54 0.79 28.26
C SER A 11 -63.13 0.22 28.16
N LEU A 12 -62.67 -0.51 29.18
CA LEU A 12 -61.38 -1.21 29.17
C LEU A 12 -61.33 -2.32 28.10
N SER A 13 -62.44 -3.02 27.84
CA SER A 13 -62.54 -4.00 26.76
C SER A 13 -62.42 -3.36 25.37
N TYR A 14 -63.05 -2.20 25.13
CA TYR A 14 -62.87 -1.46 23.88
C TYR A 14 -61.43 -0.95 23.70
N ILE A 15 -60.81 -0.42 24.75
CA ILE A 15 -59.39 0.01 24.72
C ILE A 15 -58.47 -1.19 24.45
N GLY A 16 -58.73 -2.35 25.09
CA GLY A 16 -57.99 -3.59 24.87
C GLY A 16 -58.14 -4.11 23.44
N ALA A 17 -59.35 -4.10 22.89
CA ALA A 17 -59.62 -4.50 21.51
C ALA A 17 -58.94 -3.56 20.50
N ALA A 18 -59.07 -2.24 20.66
CA ALA A 18 -58.44 -1.25 19.80
C ALA A 18 -56.90 -1.36 19.84
N THR A 19 -56.33 -1.55 21.04
CA THR A 19 -54.88 -1.78 21.22
C THR A 19 -54.43 -3.08 20.54
N THR A 20 -55.21 -4.16 20.66
CA THR A 20 -54.92 -5.46 20.04
C THR A 20 -54.97 -5.36 18.51
N CYS A 21 -55.98 -4.69 17.95
CA CYS A 21 -56.09 -4.43 16.52
C CYS A 21 -54.94 -3.55 16.00
N TYR A 22 -54.57 -2.49 16.73
CA TYR A 22 -53.42 -1.65 16.38
C TYR A 22 -52.12 -2.45 16.36
N LEU A 23 -51.83 -3.26 17.39
CA LEU A 23 -50.64 -4.10 17.45
C LEU A 23 -50.65 -5.18 16.35
N ALA A 24 -51.80 -5.79 16.05
CA ALA A 24 -51.94 -6.73 14.95
C ALA A 24 -51.68 -6.08 13.59
N LEU A 25 -52.17 -4.86 13.35
CA LEU A 25 -51.89 -4.09 12.13
C LEU A 25 -50.41 -3.70 12.00
N GLN A 26 -49.76 -3.29 13.10
CA GLN A 26 -48.33 -3.01 13.12
C GLN A 26 -47.51 -4.27 12.78
N VAL A 27 -47.85 -5.42 13.36
CA VAL A 27 -47.19 -6.70 13.08
C VAL A 27 -47.45 -7.17 11.64
N ALA A 28 -48.68 -7.07 11.15
CA ALA A 28 -49.04 -7.44 9.78
C ALA A 28 -48.32 -6.58 8.74
N SER A 29 -48.31 -5.25 8.91
CA SER A 29 -47.56 -4.31 8.06
C SER A 29 -46.05 -4.61 8.07
N HIS A 30 -45.49 -4.87 9.26
CA HIS A 30 -44.09 -5.25 9.41
C HIS A 30 -43.72 -6.51 8.62
N PHE A 31 -44.56 -7.56 8.68
CA PHE A 31 -44.30 -8.80 7.93
C PHE A 31 -44.62 -8.69 6.43
N TYR A 32 -45.59 -7.85 6.04
CA TYR A 32 -45.95 -7.60 4.64
C TYR A 32 -44.74 -7.12 3.80
N CYS A 33 -43.87 -6.27 4.35
CA CYS A 33 -42.62 -5.85 3.70
C CYS A 33 -41.67 -7.02 3.32
N TYR A 34 -41.76 -8.17 4.00
CA TYR A 34 -40.96 -9.36 3.68
C TYR A 34 -41.65 -10.30 2.68
N LEU A 35 -42.97 -10.22 2.56
CA LEU A 35 -43.80 -11.07 1.69
C LEU A 35 -44.07 -10.43 0.31
N ARG A 36 -44.14 -9.09 0.23
CA ARG A 36 -44.36 -8.37 -1.03
C ARG A 36 -43.16 -8.50 -2.00
N PRO A 37 -43.39 -8.52 -3.32
CA PRO A 37 -42.31 -8.41 -4.30
C PRO A 37 -41.65 -7.02 -4.25
N SER A 38 -40.39 -6.95 -4.68
CA SER A 38 -39.63 -5.70 -4.76
C SER A 38 -40.00 -4.88 -5.99
N SER A 39 -40.13 -3.57 -5.84
CA SER A 39 -40.35 -2.61 -6.95
C SER A 39 -39.05 -2.22 -7.67
N LEU A 40 -37.91 -2.82 -7.34
CA LEU A 40 -36.58 -2.42 -7.87
C LEU A 40 -36.50 -2.41 -9.42
N SER A 41 -37.31 -3.19 -10.13
CA SER A 41 -37.43 -3.15 -11.59
C SER A 41 -37.92 -1.81 -12.14
N ARG A 42 -38.64 -0.99 -11.35
CA ARG A 42 -39.02 0.40 -11.68
C ARG A 42 -37.81 1.24 -12.09
N TYR A 43 -36.66 0.98 -11.47
CA TYR A 43 -35.41 1.73 -11.66
C TYR A 43 -34.53 1.17 -12.79
N ASN A 44 -34.93 0.05 -13.42
CA ASN A 44 -34.30 -0.53 -14.60
C ASN A 44 -35.34 -0.85 -15.70
N PRO A 45 -35.95 0.17 -16.31
CA PRO A 45 -36.94 -0.03 -17.37
C PRO A 45 -36.31 -0.64 -18.63
N PRO A 46 -36.97 -1.62 -19.29
CA PRO A 46 -36.44 -2.27 -20.49
C PRO A 46 -36.00 -1.29 -21.59
N GLY A 47 -34.90 -1.62 -22.25
CA GLY A 47 -34.34 -0.81 -23.35
C GLY A 47 -33.58 0.46 -22.94
N LYS A 48 -33.34 0.69 -21.65
CA LYS A 48 -32.52 1.83 -21.16
C LYS A 48 -31.35 1.33 -20.30
N ASP A 49 -30.15 1.84 -20.56
CA ASP A 49 -28.96 1.56 -19.72
C ASP A 49 -29.11 2.22 -18.35
N ALA A 50 -29.75 1.54 -17.39
CA ALA A 50 -29.79 1.98 -15.99
C ALA A 50 -28.43 1.75 -15.31
N TRP A 51 -27.99 2.72 -14.51
CA TRP A 51 -26.75 2.66 -13.73
C TRP A 51 -26.99 2.82 -12.23
N ALA A 52 -26.21 2.08 -11.44
CA ALA A 52 -26.17 2.17 -9.99
C ALA A 52 -24.78 2.54 -9.47
N LEU A 53 -24.65 3.57 -8.63
CA LEU A 53 -23.42 3.86 -7.90
C LEU A 53 -23.44 3.16 -6.54
N VAL A 54 -22.46 2.30 -6.28
CA VAL A 54 -22.33 1.61 -4.98
C VAL A 54 -21.07 2.08 -4.26
N THR A 55 -21.26 2.80 -3.15
CA THR A 55 -20.15 3.39 -2.40
C THR A 55 -19.49 2.38 -1.45
N GLY A 56 -18.16 2.30 -1.47
CA GLY A 56 -17.42 1.31 -0.67
C GLY A 56 -17.51 -0.12 -1.21
N SER A 57 -17.82 -0.30 -2.50
CA SER A 57 -18.08 -1.60 -3.13
C SER A 57 -16.84 -2.44 -3.44
N SER A 58 -15.65 -2.01 -3.00
CA SER A 58 -14.43 -2.84 -3.07
C SER A 58 -14.47 -4.09 -2.16
N ASP A 59 -15.47 -4.21 -1.28
CA ASP A 59 -15.60 -5.31 -0.31
C ASP A 59 -17.03 -5.46 0.23
N GLY A 60 -17.27 -6.56 0.93
CA GLY A 60 -18.36 -6.73 1.89
C GLY A 60 -19.75 -6.46 1.33
N ILE A 61 -20.57 -5.78 2.12
CA ILE A 61 -21.98 -5.49 1.80
C ILE A 61 -22.08 -4.67 0.48
N GLY A 62 -21.15 -3.73 0.26
CA GLY A 62 -21.09 -2.93 -0.97
C GLY A 62 -20.77 -3.77 -2.20
N PHE A 63 -19.84 -4.72 -2.11
CA PHE A 63 -19.60 -5.63 -3.23
C PHE A 63 -20.80 -6.56 -3.46
N GLY A 64 -21.43 -7.05 -2.39
CA GLY A 64 -22.67 -7.82 -2.46
C GLY A 64 -23.81 -7.06 -3.17
N PHE A 65 -23.93 -5.74 -2.95
CA PHE A 65 -24.85 -4.88 -3.69
C PHE A 65 -24.52 -4.81 -5.17
N ALA A 66 -23.24 -4.63 -5.54
CA ALA A 66 -22.84 -4.61 -6.94
C ALA A 66 -23.16 -5.95 -7.65
N GLN A 67 -22.87 -7.10 -7.03
CA GLN A 67 -23.23 -8.42 -7.58
C GLN A 67 -24.74 -8.57 -7.77
N GLU A 68 -25.54 -8.24 -6.76
CA GLU A 68 -26.99 -8.42 -6.81
C GLU A 68 -27.72 -7.36 -7.65
N LEU A 69 -27.08 -6.22 -7.95
CA LEU A 69 -27.54 -5.23 -8.94
C LEU A 69 -27.23 -5.68 -10.38
N CYS A 70 -26.00 -6.13 -10.67
CA CYS A 70 -25.67 -6.68 -12.00
C CYS A 70 -26.53 -7.90 -12.35
N LYS A 71 -26.79 -8.78 -11.39
CA LYS A 71 -27.75 -9.90 -11.51
C LYS A 71 -29.19 -9.48 -11.84
N ARG A 72 -29.56 -8.22 -11.54
CA ARG A 72 -30.86 -7.61 -11.84
C ARG A 72 -30.79 -6.66 -13.06
N GLY A 73 -29.75 -6.80 -13.88
CA GLY A 73 -29.57 -6.09 -15.14
C GLY A 73 -29.11 -4.64 -15.02
N PHE A 74 -28.66 -4.18 -13.85
CA PHE A 74 -28.10 -2.84 -13.69
C PHE A 74 -26.62 -2.81 -14.10
N ASN A 75 -26.23 -1.75 -14.81
CA ASN A 75 -24.83 -1.38 -14.93
C ASN A 75 -24.35 -0.76 -13.61
N VAL A 76 -23.07 -0.88 -13.24
CA VAL A 76 -22.59 -0.40 -11.92
C VAL A 76 -21.33 0.44 -11.97
N PHE A 77 -21.32 1.52 -11.18
CA PHE A 77 -20.12 2.25 -10.76
C PHE A 77 -19.65 1.71 -9.42
N LEU A 78 -18.43 1.17 -9.38
CA LEU A 78 -17.78 0.74 -8.15
C LEU A 78 -16.98 1.89 -7.53
N HIS A 79 -17.26 2.27 -6.29
CA HIS A 79 -16.53 3.35 -5.61
C HIS A 79 -15.70 2.88 -4.42
N GLY A 80 -14.47 3.38 -4.32
CA GLY A 80 -13.58 3.24 -3.17
C GLY A 80 -12.16 3.77 -3.39
N ARG A 81 -11.35 3.77 -2.32
CA ARG A 81 -10.02 4.42 -2.30
C ARG A 81 -8.84 3.61 -2.87
N ASN A 82 -9.07 2.39 -3.38
CA ASN A 82 -8.00 1.53 -3.89
C ASN A 82 -8.34 1.05 -5.31
N HIS A 83 -7.68 1.68 -6.30
CA HIS A 83 -7.85 1.42 -7.72
C HIS A 83 -7.72 -0.07 -8.07
N ASP A 84 -6.67 -0.75 -7.61
CA ASP A 84 -6.38 -2.12 -8.04
C ASP A 84 -7.36 -3.15 -7.43
N LYS A 85 -7.90 -2.88 -6.23
CA LYS A 85 -8.98 -3.68 -5.64
C LYS A 85 -10.29 -3.44 -6.38
N LEU A 86 -10.57 -2.21 -6.83
CA LEU A 86 -11.73 -1.91 -7.68
C LEU A 86 -11.63 -2.55 -9.07
N LEU A 87 -10.44 -2.55 -9.70
CA LEU A 87 -10.24 -3.26 -10.97
C LEU A 87 -10.49 -4.76 -10.82
N ARG A 88 -9.83 -5.44 -9.88
CA ARG A 88 -10.07 -6.88 -9.64
C ARG A 88 -11.55 -7.19 -9.36
N LYS A 89 -12.26 -6.32 -8.61
CA LYS A 89 -13.68 -6.49 -8.31
C LYS A 89 -14.60 -6.13 -9.50
N LYS A 90 -14.15 -5.28 -10.43
CA LYS A 90 -14.78 -5.08 -11.74
C LYS A 90 -14.61 -6.32 -12.62
N ASP A 91 -13.41 -6.88 -12.69
CA ASP A 91 -13.12 -8.05 -13.53
C ASP A 91 -13.91 -9.28 -13.03
N GLU A 92 -14.00 -9.45 -11.71
CA GLU A 92 -14.84 -10.46 -11.04
C GLU A 92 -16.35 -10.30 -11.38
N LEU A 93 -16.86 -9.07 -11.41
CA LEU A 93 -18.25 -8.80 -11.81
C LEU A 93 -18.50 -9.01 -13.31
N LEU A 94 -17.52 -8.69 -14.17
CA LEU A 94 -17.63 -8.93 -15.61
C LEU A 94 -17.53 -10.42 -15.95
N ALA A 95 -16.80 -11.21 -15.16
CA ALA A 95 -16.79 -12.66 -15.26
C ALA A 95 -18.12 -13.29 -14.82
N GLU A 96 -18.76 -12.78 -13.76
CA GLU A 96 -20.07 -13.27 -13.30
C GLU A 96 -21.23 -12.75 -14.18
N PHE A 97 -21.13 -11.53 -14.72
CA PHE A 97 -22.17 -10.85 -15.49
C PHE A 97 -21.63 -10.19 -16.77
N PRO A 98 -21.28 -10.95 -17.83
CA PRO A 98 -20.63 -10.40 -19.04
C PRO A 98 -21.41 -9.30 -19.78
N ASN A 99 -22.74 -9.27 -19.62
CA ASN A 99 -23.62 -8.27 -20.24
C ASN A 99 -23.72 -6.94 -19.46
N ALA A 100 -23.21 -6.88 -18.22
CA ALA A 100 -23.28 -5.69 -17.39
C ALA A 100 -22.09 -4.75 -17.64
N LYS A 101 -22.33 -3.44 -17.77
CA LYS A 101 -21.25 -2.45 -17.92
C LYS A 101 -20.76 -2.04 -16.53
N VAL A 102 -19.44 -2.15 -16.30
CA VAL A 102 -18.81 -1.84 -15.01
C VAL A 102 -17.77 -0.74 -15.14
N ARG A 103 -17.96 0.35 -14.38
CA ARG A 103 -17.05 1.50 -14.24
C ARG A 103 -16.52 1.59 -12.80
N THR A 104 -15.42 2.31 -12.61
CA THR A 104 -14.73 2.42 -11.31
C THR A 104 -14.43 3.88 -10.99
N ILE A 105 -14.83 4.36 -9.81
CA ILE A 105 -14.64 5.72 -9.32
C ILE A 105 -13.69 5.67 -8.12
N VAL A 106 -12.52 6.29 -8.24
CA VAL A 106 -11.46 6.24 -7.22
C VAL A 106 -11.49 7.50 -6.37
N PHE A 107 -12.05 7.40 -5.16
CA PHE A 107 -12.15 8.50 -4.21
C PHE A 107 -12.03 7.96 -2.77
N ASP A 108 -11.51 8.76 -1.83
CA ASP A 108 -11.45 8.39 -0.41
C ASP A 108 -12.53 9.12 0.39
N ALA A 109 -13.57 8.38 0.78
CA ALA A 109 -14.68 8.89 1.58
C ALA A 109 -14.27 9.50 2.93
N VAL A 110 -13.07 9.21 3.46
CA VAL A 110 -12.56 9.88 4.67
C VAL A 110 -12.17 11.34 4.36
N LYS A 111 -11.77 11.64 3.12
CA LYS A 111 -11.34 12.97 2.64
C LYS A 111 -12.48 13.76 1.97
N SER A 112 -13.71 13.64 2.46
CA SER A 112 -14.91 14.26 1.86
C SER A 112 -14.99 15.80 1.98
N THR A 113 -13.84 16.48 2.07
CA THR A 113 -13.63 17.94 2.02
C THR A 113 -13.05 18.40 0.68
N GLU A 114 -12.53 17.48 -0.14
CA GLU A 114 -12.14 17.73 -1.54
C GLU A 114 -13.39 17.80 -2.45
N ASP A 115 -13.28 18.32 -3.67
CA ASP A 115 -14.45 18.55 -4.54
C ASP A 115 -15.12 17.25 -5.03
N LEU A 116 -16.26 16.91 -4.41
CA LEU A 116 -17.10 15.78 -4.82
C LEU A 116 -17.78 15.97 -6.18
N SER A 117 -17.79 17.18 -6.79
CA SER A 117 -18.37 17.39 -8.13
C SER A 117 -17.72 16.49 -9.18
N ARG A 118 -16.43 16.15 -9.00
CA ARG A 118 -15.72 15.18 -9.83
C ARG A 118 -16.41 13.81 -9.91
N ILE A 119 -17.12 13.37 -8.88
CA ILE A 119 -17.85 12.08 -8.93
C ILE A 119 -19.05 12.17 -9.88
N ALA A 120 -19.73 13.32 -9.95
CA ALA A 120 -20.75 13.57 -10.99
C ALA A 120 -20.12 13.62 -12.41
N GLN A 121 -18.92 14.22 -12.54
CA GLN A 121 -18.18 14.24 -13.81
C GLN A 121 -17.76 12.82 -14.28
N GLU A 122 -17.30 11.95 -13.37
CA GLU A 122 -16.93 10.56 -13.69
C GLU A 122 -18.16 9.66 -14.01
N ILE A 123 -19.36 10.07 -13.62
CA ILE A 123 -20.62 9.46 -14.04
C ILE A 123 -21.00 9.92 -15.45
N GLY A 124 -20.94 11.24 -15.71
CA GLY A 124 -21.29 11.87 -16.97
C GLY A 124 -22.75 11.62 -17.37
N ASP A 125 -23.02 11.44 -18.67
CA ASP A 125 -24.37 11.20 -19.20
C ASP A 125 -24.94 9.80 -18.92
N ALA A 126 -24.31 9.00 -18.06
CA ALA A 126 -24.86 7.71 -17.66
C ALA A 126 -26.17 7.92 -16.88
N ARG A 127 -27.23 7.17 -17.24
CA ARG A 127 -28.53 7.23 -16.55
C ARG A 127 -28.45 6.54 -15.18
N LEU A 128 -27.82 7.22 -14.22
CA LEU A 128 -27.81 6.86 -12.81
C LEU A 128 -29.25 6.89 -12.27
N THR A 129 -29.81 5.72 -11.97
CA THR A 129 -31.13 5.57 -11.33
C THR A 129 -31.03 5.05 -9.90
N VAL A 130 -29.86 4.56 -9.44
CA VAL A 130 -29.68 4.05 -8.08
C VAL A 130 -28.40 4.60 -7.44
N LEU A 131 -28.51 5.12 -6.22
CA LEU A 131 -27.38 5.44 -5.34
C LEU A 131 -27.43 4.53 -4.11
N VAL A 132 -26.33 3.84 -3.80
CA VAL A 132 -26.17 3.05 -2.58
C VAL A 132 -25.10 3.65 -1.69
N ASN A 133 -25.54 4.36 -0.65
CA ASN A 133 -24.75 4.90 0.45
C ASN A 133 -24.38 3.78 1.43
N ASN A 134 -23.38 2.97 1.05
CA ASN A 134 -22.86 1.84 1.82
C ASN A 134 -21.48 2.13 2.47
N ALA A 135 -20.72 3.13 1.99
CA ALA A 135 -19.44 3.50 2.58
C ALA A 135 -19.60 3.81 4.10
N GLY A 136 -18.83 3.10 4.92
CA GLY A 136 -19.02 3.11 6.38
C GLY A 136 -18.25 2.01 7.10
N GLY A 137 -18.20 2.11 8.43
CA GLY A 137 -17.47 1.22 9.34
C GLY A 137 -17.02 1.95 10.60
N GLU A 138 -16.64 1.20 11.66
CA GLU A 138 -15.99 1.78 12.84
C GLU A 138 -14.47 1.67 12.68
N MET A 139 -13.74 2.76 12.93
CA MET A 139 -12.29 2.83 12.71
C MET A 139 -11.49 2.23 13.88
N LYS A 140 -12.00 2.31 15.11
CA LYS A 140 -11.41 1.70 16.32
C LYS A 140 -12.50 1.11 17.24
N PRO A 141 -12.95 -0.14 16.98
CA PRO A 141 -13.98 -0.77 17.80
C PRO A 141 -13.50 -1.13 19.21
N PHE A 142 -14.45 -1.35 20.12
CA PHE A 142 -14.25 -1.74 21.53
C PHE A 142 -13.53 -0.67 22.40
N LYS A 143 -13.60 0.60 21.98
CA LYS A 143 -13.00 1.76 22.66
C LYS A 143 -14.08 2.68 23.24
N ARG A 144 -13.89 3.16 24.47
CA ARG A 144 -14.73 4.23 25.04
C ARG A 144 -14.42 5.55 24.33
N LEU A 145 -15.36 6.49 24.34
CA LEU A 145 -15.19 7.80 23.69
C LEU A 145 -13.91 8.54 24.13
N ALA A 146 -13.60 8.51 25.42
CA ALA A 146 -12.37 9.10 25.98
C ALA A 146 -11.07 8.35 25.67
N GLU A 147 -11.13 7.24 24.92
CA GLU A 147 -9.95 6.49 24.42
C GLU A 147 -9.74 6.67 22.90
N LEU A 148 -10.55 7.51 22.25
CA LEU A 148 -10.44 7.88 20.83
C LEU A 148 -9.74 9.23 20.71
N THR A 149 -8.91 9.41 19.68
CA THR A 149 -8.36 10.74 19.35
C THR A 149 -9.37 11.55 18.53
N GLN A 150 -9.10 12.84 18.32
CA GLN A 150 -9.89 13.70 17.44
C GLN A 150 -9.95 13.13 16.02
N GLU A 151 -8.83 12.61 15.51
CA GLU A 151 -8.70 12.04 14.17
C GLU A 151 -9.50 10.74 14.04
N ASP A 152 -9.54 9.90 15.09
CA ASP A 152 -10.34 8.67 15.11
C ASP A 152 -11.83 8.97 14.97
N ALA A 153 -12.32 9.89 15.82
CA ALA A 153 -13.72 10.29 15.83
C ALA A 153 -14.09 10.98 14.51
N GLN A 154 -13.26 11.90 14.02
CA GLN A 154 -13.48 12.61 12.77
C GLN A 154 -13.44 11.65 11.56
N ALA A 155 -12.56 10.65 11.54
CA ALA A 155 -12.51 9.68 10.44
C ALA A 155 -13.79 8.81 10.38
N THR A 156 -14.29 8.33 11.53
CA THR A 156 -15.58 7.61 11.58
C THR A 156 -16.74 8.53 11.16
N ILE A 157 -16.75 9.81 11.55
CA ILE A 157 -17.78 10.79 11.15
C ILE A 157 -17.73 11.07 9.64
N SER A 158 -16.57 11.44 9.09
CA SER A 158 -16.40 11.74 7.67
C SER A 158 -16.85 10.59 6.79
N LEU A 159 -16.41 9.37 7.11
CA LEU A 159 -16.71 8.16 6.34
C LEU A 159 -18.20 7.78 6.37
N ASN A 160 -18.85 7.80 7.54
CA ASN A 160 -20.20 7.25 7.70
C ASN A 160 -21.32 8.29 7.51
N ALA A 161 -21.05 9.58 7.75
CA ALA A 161 -22.05 10.64 7.74
C ALA A 161 -21.74 11.71 6.69
N THR A 162 -20.60 12.40 6.77
CA THR A 162 -20.29 13.55 5.90
C THR A 162 -20.25 13.14 4.43
N PHE A 163 -19.55 12.06 4.09
CA PHE A 163 -19.48 11.58 2.71
C PHE A 163 -20.85 11.18 2.16
N ALA A 164 -21.67 10.46 2.95
CA ALA A 164 -23.00 10.03 2.53
C ALA A 164 -23.95 11.21 2.24
N VAL A 165 -23.89 12.28 3.04
CA VAL A 165 -24.65 13.51 2.77
C VAL A 165 -24.13 14.22 1.53
N GLN A 166 -22.81 14.42 1.42
CA GLN A 166 -22.23 15.20 0.32
C GLN A 166 -22.39 14.49 -1.03
N ILE A 167 -22.20 13.17 -1.12
CA ILE A 167 -22.40 12.44 -2.37
C ILE A 167 -23.87 12.45 -2.79
N THR A 168 -24.79 12.35 -1.83
CA THR A 168 -26.23 12.46 -2.10
C THR A 168 -26.58 13.85 -2.63
N ARG A 169 -26.12 14.93 -1.96
CA ARG A 169 -26.32 16.32 -2.41
C ARG A 169 -25.81 16.57 -3.83
N VAL A 170 -24.63 16.05 -4.17
CA VAL A 170 -24.01 16.24 -5.49
C VAL A 170 -24.74 15.45 -6.59
N LEU A 171 -25.27 14.26 -6.28
CA LEU A 171 -25.96 13.42 -7.26
C LEU A 171 -27.47 13.64 -7.33
N MET A 172 -28.06 14.38 -6.39
CA MET A 172 -29.50 14.66 -6.34
C MET A 172 -30.08 15.18 -7.68
N PRO A 173 -29.48 16.18 -8.35
CA PRO A 173 -30.01 16.68 -9.63
C PRO A 173 -29.96 15.64 -10.75
N ILE A 174 -29.01 14.71 -10.70
CA ILE A 174 -28.89 13.60 -11.66
C ILE A 174 -29.97 12.55 -11.39
N LEU A 175 -30.20 12.21 -10.12
CA LEU A 175 -31.20 11.24 -9.69
C LEU A 175 -32.63 11.73 -9.97
N GLU A 176 -32.93 13.02 -9.72
CA GLU A 176 -34.21 13.64 -10.09
C GLU A 176 -34.42 13.65 -11.61
N LYS A 177 -33.44 14.12 -12.38
CA LYS A 177 -33.47 14.12 -13.87
C LYS A 177 -33.67 12.70 -14.43
N ASN A 178 -33.14 11.69 -13.75
CA ASN A 178 -33.25 10.29 -14.14
C ASN A 178 -34.45 9.55 -13.52
N GLY A 179 -35.44 10.27 -12.97
CA GLY A 179 -36.67 9.68 -12.43
C GLY A 179 -37.31 8.60 -13.34
N PRO A 180 -37.87 7.51 -12.78
CA PRO A 180 -37.79 7.11 -11.38
C PRO A 180 -36.36 6.77 -10.94
N SER A 181 -35.98 7.16 -9.72
CA SER A 181 -34.70 6.81 -9.09
C SER A 181 -34.79 6.42 -7.60
N LEU A 182 -33.72 5.86 -7.06
CA LEU A 182 -33.66 5.19 -5.76
C LEU A 182 -32.37 5.55 -4.99
N ILE A 183 -32.51 5.89 -3.71
CA ILE A 183 -31.39 6.14 -2.78
C ILE A 183 -31.49 5.13 -1.63
N LEU A 184 -30.52 4.22 -1.55
CA LEU A 184 -30.39 3.23 -0.49
C LEU A 184 -29.30 3.63 0.50
N THR A 185 -29.64 3.81 1.78
CA THR A 185 -28.68 4.22 2.82
C THR A 185 -28.49 3.15 3.89
N VAL A 186 -27.27 2.62 4.01
CA VAL A 186 -26.95 1.51 4.91
C VAL A 186 -26.73 2.00 6.35
N SER A 187 -27.79 1.86 7.15
CA SER A 187 -27.76 1.99 8.61
C SER A 187 -27.15 0.74 9.27
N SER A 188 -27.28 0.59 10.58
CA SER A 188 -26.87 -0.56 11.38
C SER A 188 -27.75 -0.66 12.62
N ALA A 189 -27.89 -1.86 13.20
CA ALA A 189 -28.43 -2.04 14.56
C ALA A 189 -27.72 -1.14 15.61
N ALA A 190 -26.49 -0.70 15.34
CA ALA A 190 -25.78 0.28 16.17
C ALA A 190 -26.50 1.63 16.31
N ALA A 191 -27.45 1.99 15.43
CA ALA A 191 -28.24 3.22 15.53
C ALA A 191 -29.08 3.33 16.83
N TYR A 192 -29.40 2.20 17.47
CA TYR A 192 -30.07 2.16 18.79
C TYR A 192 -29.16 2.57 19.97
N GLY A 193 -27.87 2.86 19.70
CA GLY A 193 -26.88 3.32 20.68
C GLY A 193 -26.21 2.17 21.43
N MET A 194 -25.05 1.72 20.93
CA MET A 194 -24.25 0.64 21.52
C MET A 194 -23.01 1.20 22.24
N PRO A 195 -22.62 0.64 23.41
CA PRO A 195 -21.42 1.06 24.10
C PRO A 195 -20.15 0.64 23.33
N THR A 196 -19.04 1.37 23.53
CA THR A 196 -17.72 1.10 22.93
C THR A 196 -17.59 1.15 21.39
N ILE A 197 -18.65 1.62 20.72
CA ILE A 197 -18.69 2.03 19.30
C ILE A 197 -19.50 3.33 19.16
N THR A 198 -19.34 4.24 20.12
CA THR A 198 -20.23 5.40 20.35
C THR A 198 -20.29 6.35 19.15
N VAL A 199 -19.17 6.62 18.49
CA VAL A 199 -19.13 7.50 17.32
C VAL A 199 -19.83 6.84 16.14
N TYR A 200 -19.53 5.57 15.83
CA TYR A 200 -20.24 4.83 14.80
C TYR A 200 -21.75 4.75 15.07
N SER A 201 -22.18 4.44 16.29
CA SER A 201 -23.58 4.50 16.71
C SER A 201 -24.23 5.84 16.42
N GLY A 202 -23.56 6.95 16.75
CA GLY A 202 -24.01 8.31 16.44
C GLY A 202 -24.18 8.54 14.93
N THR A 203 -23.18 8.16 14.13
CA THR A 203 -23.26 8.30 12.66
C THR A 203 -24.37 7.43 12.04
N LYS A 204 -24.68 6.27 12.62
CA LYS A 204 -25.77 5.41 12.14
C LYS A 204 -27.16 5.90 12.56
N GLY A 205 -27.30 6.50 13.74
CA GLY A 205 -28.50 7.29 14.07
C GLY A 205 -28.68 8.50 13.15
N PHE A 206 -27.59 9.23 12.86
CA PHE A 206 -27.59 10.39 11.96
C PHE A 206 -28.06 10.02 10.54
N VAL A 207 -27.51 8.99 9.90
CA VAL A 207 -27.94 8.65 8.52
C VAL A 207 -29.37 8.15 8.45
N GLU A 208 -29.92 7.53 9.51
CA GLU A 208 -31.35 7.26 9.55
C GLU A 208 -32.19 8.53 9.63
N SER A 209 -31.78 9.54 10.41
CA SER A 209 -32.50 10.81 10.48
C SER A 209 -32.47 11.53 9.13
N PHE A 210 -31.27 11.64 8.52
CA PHE A 210 -31.07 12.16 7.18
C PHE A 210 -31.96 11.46 6.14
N THR A 211 -32.03 10.13 6.17
CA THR A 211 -32.88 9.36 5.25
C THR A 211 -34.37 9.66 5.44
N ARG A 212 -34.85 9.83 6.68
CA ARG A 212 -36.26 10.22 6.95
C ARG A 212 -36.56 11.63 6.44
N SER A 213 -35.69 12.59 6.69
CA SER A 213 -35.84 13.98 6.21
C SER A 213 -35.84 14.03 4.68
N LEU A 214 -34.85 13.43 4.04
CA LEU A 214 -34.75 13.42 2.58
C LEU A 214 -35.93 12.70 1.91
N GLN A 215 -36.46 11.61 2.50
CA GLN A 215 -37.69 10.98 1.98
C GLN A 215 -38.91 11.91 2.12
N ALA A 216 -39.01 12.71 3.19
CA ALA A 216 -40.09 13.67 3.34
C ALA A 216 -39.97 14.83 2.33
N GLU A 217 -38.77 15.38 2.17
CA GLU A 217 -38.44 16.44 1.19
C GLU A 217 -38.86 16.02 -0.23
N VAL A 218 -38.37 14.89 -0.76
CA VAL A 218 -38.72 14.44 -2.12
C VAL A 218 -40.21 14.13 -2.30
N THR A 219 -40.91 13.72 -1.24
CA THR A 219 -42.35 13.43 -1.29
C THR A 219 -43.18 14.71 -1.37
N LEU A 220 -42.80 15.74 -0.58
CA LEU A 220 -43.45 17.05 -0.58
C LEU A 220 -43.19 17.80 -1.89
N ASP A 221 -41.98 17.70 -2.42
CA ASP A 221 -41.57 18.26 -3.70
C ASP A 221 -42.10 17.48 -4.93
N GLY A 222 -42.82 16.37 -4.72
CA GLY A 222 -43.41 15.55 -5.79
C GLY A 222 -42.40 14.85 -6.71
N LYS A 223 -41.16 14.62 -6.24
CA LYS A 223 -40.08 14.03 -7.04
C LYS A 223 -40.21 12.51 -7.11
N ASP A 224 -39.92 11.93 -8.28
CA ASP A 224 -39.90 10.46 -8.48
C ASP A 224 -38.59 9.83 -7.96
N VAL A 225 -38.37 9.94 -6.64
CA VAL A 225 -37.18 9.44 -5.92
C VAL A 225 -37.61 8.65 -4.67
N GLU A 226 -37.34 7.34 -4.63
CA GLU A 226 -37.50 6.53 -3.41
C GLU A 226 -36.23 6.64 -2.54
N VAL A 227 -36.38 6.83 -1.24
CA VAL A 227 -35.28 7.09 -0.29
C VAL A 227 -35.41 6.15 0.92
N LEU A 228 -34.72 5.00 0.84
CA LEU A 228 -34.91 3.87 1.75
C LEU A 228 -33.67 3.58 2.61
N GLY A 229 -33.86 3.67 3.92
CA GLY A 229 -32.86 3.33 4.93
C GLY A 229 -32.87 1.85 5.24
N LEU A 230 -31.69 1.25 5.36
CA LEU A 230 -31.51 -0.19 5.51
C LEU A 230 -30.76 -0.49 6.81
N ARG A 231 -31.48 -0.92 7.85
CA ARG A 231 -30.87 -1.47 9.06
C ARG A 231 -30.34 -2.86 8.80
N VAL A 232 -29.08 -3.07 9.17
CA VAL A 232 -28.39 -4.36 9.07
C VAL A 232 -27.91 -4.79 10.45
N GLY A 233 -28.05 -6.08 10.76
CA GLY A 233 -27.43 -6.69 11.94
C GLY A 233 -26.03 -7.22 11.64
N ASN A 234 -25.52 -8.07 12.55
CA ASN A 234 -24.24 -8.75 12.37
C ASN A 234 -24.22 -9.52 11.04
N THR A 235 -23.15 -9.40 10.25
CA THR A 235 -23.09 -9.90 8.86
C THR A 235 -21.65 -10.35 8.53
N LYS A 236 -21.47 -11.53 7.92
CA LYS A 236 -20.12 -11.98 7.52
C LYS A 236 -19.61 -11.12 6.35
N SER A 237 -18.44 -10.51 6.56
CA SER A 237 -17.66 -9.76 5.55
C SER A 237 -16.16 -9.91 5.86
N GLN A 238 -15.25 -9.47 4.97
CA GLN A 238 -13.81 -9.58 5.22
C GLN A 238 -13.37 -8.84 6.51
N GLY A 239 -14.03 -7.72 6.83
CA GLY A 239 -13.81 -6.96 8.08
C GLY A 239 -14.57 -7.48 9.31
N ASN A 240 -15.38 -8.54 9.16
CA ASN A 240 -16.16 -9.15 10.24
C ASN A 240 -16.33 -10.64 9.96
N ASP A 241 -15.30 -11.43 10.26
CA ASP A 241 -15.31 -12.88 10.06
C ASP A 241 -15.98 -13.58 11.25
N VAL A 242 -17.24 -13.94 11.03
CA VAL A 242 -18.15 -14.55 12.00
C VAL A 242 -18.90 -15.70 11.33
N ALA A 243 -19.20 -16.75 12.10
CA ALA A 243 -19.89 -17.94 11.58
C ALA A 243 -21.27 -17.59 11.01
N VAL A 244 -21.51 -17.97 9.75
CA VAL A 244 -22.80 -17.76 9.08
C VAL A 244 -23.88 -18.55 9.81
N ASN A 245 -24.97 -17.87 10.16
CA ASN A 245 -26.12 -18.44 10.87
C ASN A 245 -27.38 -17.62 10.53
N LEU A 246 -28.54 -18.02 11.05
CA LEU A 246 -29.84 -17.35 10.80
C LEU A 246 -29.79 -15.84 11.07
N PHE A 247 -29.02 -15.37 12.05
CA PHE A 247 -28.86 -13.96 12.41
C PHE A 247 -27.53 -13.35 11.94
N THR A 248 -26.81 -14.03 11.05
CA THR A 248 -25.54 -13.56 10.48
C THR A 248 -25.42 -14.06 9.03
N PRO A 249 -26.06 -13.37 8.07
CA PRO A 249 -25.99 -13.72 6.66
C PRO A 249 -24.61 -13.40 6.07
N THR A 250 -24.35 -13.88 4.86
CA THR A 250 -23.24 -13.36 4.04
C THR A 250 -23.55 -11.94 3.57
N SER A 251 -22.52 -11.17 3.25
CA SER A 251 -22.67 -9.83 2.67
C SER A 251 -23.53 -9.80 1.40
N ARG A 252 -23.43 -10.80 0.52
CA ARG A 252 -24.24 -10.90 -0.70
C ARG A 252 -25.69 -11.30 -0.40
N THR A 253 -25.91 -12.23 0.53
CA THR A 253 -27.26 -12.61 1.00
C THR A 253 -27.98 -11.40 1.60
N LEU A 254 -27.28 -10.59 2.41
CA LEU A 254 -27.82 -9.36 2.98
C LEU A 254 -28.17 -8.33 1.90
N ALA A 255 -27.26 -8.07 0.94
CA ALA A 255 -27.52 -7.13 -0.14
C ALA A 255 -28.70 -7.55 -1.03
N GLY A 256 -28.79 -8.83 -1.39
CA GLY A 256 -29.95 -9.38 -2.10
C GLY A 256 -31.25 -9.25 -1.29
N ALA A 257 -31.20 -9.46 0.03
CA ALA A 257 -32.35 -9.25 0.91
C ALA A 257 -32.75 -7.77 1.00
N ALA A 258 -31.79 -6.83 1.06
CA ALA A 258 -32.00 -5.39 1.06
C ALA A 258 -32.65 -4.88 -0.23
N LEU A 259 -32.12 -5.30 -1.40
CA LEU A 259 -32.71 -5.00 -2.71
C LEU A 259 -34.12 -5.60 -2.86
N ASN A 260 -34.45 -6.62 -2.08
CA ASN A 260 -35.80 -7.19 -2.03
C ASN A 260 -36.76 -6.39 -1.10
N ARG A 261 -36.32 -5.33 -0.41
CA ARG A 261 -37.17 -4.43 0.41
C ARG A 261 -37.59 -3.14 -0.33
N VAL A 262 -37.11 -2.91 -1.54
CA VAL A 262 -37.41 -1.69 -2.32
C VAL A 262 -38.92 -1.56 -2.55
N GLY A 263 -39.45 -0.38 -2.30
CA GLY A 263 -40.87 -0.03 -2.27
C GLY A 263 -41.65 -0.52 -1.04
N CYS A 264 -41.00 -0.94 0.04
CA CYS A 264 -41.70 -1.17 1.31
C CYS A 264 -42.19 0.15 1.92
N ASP A 265 -43.34 0.11 2.57
CA ASP A 265 -43.90 1.24 3.31
C ASP A 265 -43.03 1.56 4.55
N GLY A 266 -42.26 2.65 4.48
CA GLY A 266 -41.48 3.19 5.59
C GLY A 266 -40.03 3.52 5.23
N SER A 267 -39.60 4.75 5.53
CA SER A 267 -38.31 5.31 5.13
C SER A 267 -37.07 4.67 5.76
N VAL A 268 -37.21 3.81 6.78
CA VAL A 268 -36.10 2.97 7.29
C VAL A 268 -36.59 1.59 7.75
N VAL A 269 -36.26 0.55 6.99
CA VAL A 269 -36.61 -0.86 7.22
C VAL A 269 -35.42 -1.69 7.69
N TRP A 270 -35.65 -2.94 8.11
CA TRP A 270 -34.56 -3.92 8.26
C TRP A 270 -34.36 -4.67 6.93
N ALA A 271 -33.10 -4.81 6.50
CA ALA A 271 -32.77 -5.46 5.22
C ALA A 271 -33.15 -6.94 5.18
N TYR A 272 -33.01 -7.64 6.31
CA TYR A 272 -33.08 -9.09 6.42
C TYR A 272 -33.96 -9.49 7.61
N TRP A 273 -34.96 -10.35 7.37
CA TRP A 273 -36.04 -10.61 8.33
C TRP A 273 -35.59 -11.13 9.71
N PRO A 274 -34.52 -11.97 9.85
CA PRO A 274 -34.04 -12.38 11.18
C PRO A 274 -33.38 -11.23 11.96
N HIS A 275 -32.71 -10.28 11.27
CA HIS A 275 -32.23 -9.06 11.92
C HIS A 275 -33.42 -8.21 12.41
N SER A 276 -34.54 -8.23 11.70
CA SER A 276 -35.79 -7.59 12.14
C SER A 276 -36.37 -8.24 13.40
N LEU A 277 -36.33 -9.58 13.50
CA LEU A 277 -36.72 -10.32 14.70
C LEU A 277 -35.82 -9.96 15.90
N GLN A 278 -34.51 -9.77 15.70
CA GLN A 278 -33.63 -9.19 16.71
C GLN A 278 -33.96 -7.73 17.03
N GLY A 279 -34.42 -6.98 16.01
CA GLY A 279 -34.94 -5.62 16.14
C GLY A 279 -36.04 -5.48 17.20
N LEU A 280 -36.92 -6.48 17.33
CA LEU A 280 -37.96 -6.47 18.38
C LEU A 280 -37.38 -6.43 19.80
N SER A 281 -36.20 -7.02 20.05
CA SER A 281 -35.57 -6.97 21.37
C SER A 281 -35.14 -5.56 21.80
N PHE A 282 -34.93 -4.64 20.83
CA PHE A 282 -34.61 -3.24 21.12
C PHE A 282 -35.82 -2.43 21.59
N HIS A 283 -37.03 -2.95 21.38
CA HIS A 283 -38.29 -2.31 21.80
C HIS A 283 -38.96 -3.02 22.99
N LEU A 284 -38.87 -4.36 23.04
CA LEU A 284 -39.53 -5.17 24.07
C LEU A 284 -38.71 -5.35 25.37
N ILE A 285 -37.37 -5.23 25.31
CA ILE A 285 -36.52 -5.36 26.50
C ILE A 285 -36.25 -3.98 27.10
N PRO A 286 -36.51 -3.75 28.41
CA PRO A 286 -36.19 -2.49 29.07
C PRO A 286 -34.74 -2.06 28.84
N ARG A 287 -34.53 -0.80 28.44
CA ARG A 287 -33.24 -0.30 27.91
C ARG A 287 -32.05 -0.53 28.86
N ASN A 288 -32.27 -0.48 30.17
CA ASN A 288 -31.28 -0.78 31.20
C ASN A 288 -30.87 -2.28 31.22
N VAL A 289 -31.81 -3.20 31.03
CA VAL A 289 -31.57 -4.64 30.88
C VAL A 289 -30.88 -4.92 29.55
N LEU A 290 -31.36 -4.32 28.45
CA LEU A 290 -30.77 -4.48 27.13
C LEU A 290 -29.31 -3.99 27.07
N ILE A 291 -29.00 -2.84 27.67
CA ILE A 291 -27.62 -2.34 27.76
C ILE A 291 -26.73 -3.26 28.63
N ARG A 292 -27.28 -3.92 29.66
CA ARG A 292 -26.53 -4.94 30.43
C ARG A 292 -26.27 -6.20 29.59
N ILE A 293 -27.23 -6.66 28.80
CA ILE A 293 -27.06 -7.83 27.90
C ILE A 293 -26.06 -7.51 26.78
N LEU A 294 -26.23 -6.38 26.07
CA LEU A 294 -25.32 -5.93 25.02
C LEU A 294 -23.93 -5.59 25.58
N GLY A 295 -23.85 -5.00 26.78
CA GLY A 295 -22.58 -4.72 27.47
C GLY A 295 -21.92 -5.96 28.09
N GLY A 296 -22.68 -7.04 28.34
CA GLY A 296 -22.15 -8.39 28.52
C GLY A 296 -21.51 -8.85 27.20
N ARG A 297 -22.32 -9.02 26.16
CA ARG A 297 -21.88 -9.52 24.84
C ARG A 297 -20.73 -8.72 24.22
N LEU A 298 -20.65 -7.40 24.43
CA LEU A 298 -19.55 -6.55 23.96
C LEU A 298 -18.30 -6.64 24.84
N ARG A 299 -18.43 -7.00 26.13
CA ARG A 299 -17.30 -7.48 26.93
C ARG A 299 -16.89 -8.87 26.48
N ASP A 300 -17.81 -9.81 26.27
CA ASP A 300 -17.49 -11.15 25.77
C ASP A 300 -16.78 -11.07 24.41
N MET A 301 -17.23 -10.20 23.49
CA MET A 301 -16.57 -9.94 22.20
C MET A 301 -15.24 -9.19 22.35
N LYS A 302 -15.12 -8.27 23.33
CA LYS A 302 -13.85 -7.60 23.63
C LYS A 302 -12.85 -8.57 24.25
N GLU A 303 -13.26 -9.40 25.19
CA GLU A 303 -12.48 -10.43 25.86
C GLU A 303 -12.16 -11.56 24.89
N GLU A 304 -13.03 -11.91 23.94
CA GLU A 304 -12.69 -12.75 22.80
C GLU A 304 -11.67 -12.08 21.88
N ALA A 305 -11.80 -10.79 21.58
CA ALA A 305 -10.83 -10.07 20.74
C ALA A 305 -9.47 -9.96 21.46
N GLU A 306 -9.48 -9.62 22.74
CA GLU A 306 -8.32 -9.51 23.63
C GLU A 306 -7.74 -10.87 23.98
N ALA A 307 -8.51 -11.98 24.01
CA ALA A 307 -8.03 -13.35 24.17
C ALA A 307 -7.62 -14.00 22.85
N LYS A 308 -8.19 -13.60 21.71
CA LYS A 308 -7.59 -13.81 20.37
C LYS A 308 -6.31 -12.99 20.25
N GLN A 309 -6.15 -11.90 21.00
CA GLN A 309 -4.91 -11.13 21.15
C GLN A 309 -4.01 -11.62 22.29
N ALA A 310 -4.51 -12.42 23.26
CA ALA A 310 -3.77 -12.83 24.46
C ALA A 310 -3.46 -14.33 24.51
N LYS A 311 -4.17 -15.21 23.81
CA LYS A 311 -3.62 -16.48 23.33
C LYS A 311 -2.45 -16.20 22.37
N LYS A 312 -2.55 -15.18 21.50
CA LYS A 312 -1.38 -14.64 20.76
C LYS A 312 -0.25 -14.15 21.67
N ARG A 313 -0.53 -13.53 22.84
CA ARG A 313 0.50 -13.15 23.83
C ARG A 313 1.10 -14.37 24.53
N CYS A 314 0.26 -15.28 25.05
CA CYS A 314 0.66 -16.36 25.94
C CYS A 314 1.35 -17.53 25.21
N PHE A 315 1.03 -17.76 23.93
CA PHE A 315 1.72 -18.76 23.09
C PHE A 315 3.23 -18.46 22.89
N PHE A 316 3.69 -17.22 23.15
CA PHE A 316 5.14 -16.92 23.20
C PHE A 316 5.80 -17.29 24.54
N HIS A 317 5.04 -17.44 25.65
CA HIS A 317 5.64 -17.61 26.98
C HIS A 317 6.10 -19.05 27.22
N TYR A 318 5.32 -20.06 26.81
CA TYR A 318 5.67 -21.47 27.03
C TYR A 318 6.92 -21.91 26.24
N HIS A 319 7.10 -21.38 25.02
CA HIS A 319 8.30 -21.64 24.20
C HIS A 319 9.58 -20.91 24.66
N LYS A 320 9.56 -20.17 25.77
CA LYS A 320 10.72 -19.40 26.25
C LYS A 320 11.85 -20.27 26.82
N ASN A 321 11.56 -21.45 27.38
CA ASN A 321 12.46 -22.10 28.35
C ASN A 321 13.05 -23.46 27.92
N HIS A 322 12.81 -23.98 26.71
CA HIS A 322 13.12 -25.40 26.38
C HIS A 322 13.95 -25.68 25.13
N PHE A 323 14.64 -24.68 24.56
CA PHE A 323 15.59 -24.89 23.45
C PHE A 323 16.94 -24.20 23.70
N THR A 324 17.73 -24.79 24.59
CA THR A 324 19.19 -24.67 24.64
C THR A 324 19.80 -26.08 24.47
N SER A 325 20.97 -26.14 23.85
CA SER A 325 21.62 -27.37 23.34
C SER A 325 21.05 -27.93 22.01
N SER A 326 21.90 -28.74 21.34
CA SER A 326 21.65 -29.66 20.21
C SER A 326 21.32 -29.18 18.78
N VAL A 327 21.60 -27.93 18.37
CA VAL A 327 21.69 -27.58 16.91
C VAL A 327 22.93 -26.74 16.58
N LEU A 328 24.11 -27.38 16.54
CA LEU A 328 25.35 -26.83 15.98
C LEU A 328 26.16 -27.90 15.23
N ARG A 329 25.66 -28.29 14.04
CA ARG A 329 26.41 -28.89 12.91
C ARG A 329 25.50 -28.94 11.68
N GLU A 330 26.12 -29.06 10.50
CA GLU A 330 25.52 -29.14 9.15
C GLU A 330 24.83 -27.89 8.56
N GLY A 331 25.47 -27.30 7.55
CA GLY A 331 24.79 -26.64 6.40
C GLY A 331 24.07 -25.30 6.66
N LEU A 332 24.83 -24.21 6.85
CA LEU A 332 24.27 -22.86 6.90
C LEU A 332 23.57 -22.47 5.57
N PRO A 333 22.36 -21.85 5.60
CA PRO A 333 21.69 -21.33 4.41
C PRO A 333 22.35 -20.03 3.92
N MET A 334 22.74 -20.00 2.65
CA MET A 334 23.41 -18.85 2.03
C MET A 334 22.42 -17.70 1.76
N THR A 335 22.90 -16.47 1.91
CA THR A 335 22.21 -15.25 1.46
C THR A 335 22.37 -15.11 -0.05
N THR A 336 21.40 -14.50 -0.74
CA THR A 336 21.50 -14.34 -2.21
C THR A 336 22.51 -13.27 -2.62
N LEU A 337 22.68 -12.24 -1.79
CA LEU A 337 23.86 -11.39 -1.80
C LEU A 337 24.90 -11.99 -0.86
N VAL A 338 26.09 -12.29 -1.36
CA VAL A 338 27.29 -12.48 -0.53
C VAL A 338 27.99 -11.12 -0.43
N PRO A 339 28.02 -10.47 0.75
CA PRO A 339 28.77 -9.23 0.92
C PRO A 339 30.27 -9.46 0.70
N ARG A 340 31.00 -8.43 0.26
CA ARG A 340 32.46 -8.44 0.41
C ARG A 340 32.83 -8.25 1.89
N GLU A 341 34.05 -8.66 2.25
CA GLU A 341 34.67 -8.30 3.52
C GLU A 341 34.73 -6.77 3.73
N PRO A 342 34.92 -6.26 4.95
CA PRO A 342 35.24 -4.85 5.19
C PRO A 342 36.45 -4.38 4.36
N TYR A 343 36.54 -3.08 4.07
CA TYR A 343 37.73 -2.54 3.41
C TYR A 343 38.96 -2.64 4.31
N SER A 344 40.11 -2.97 3.71
CA SER A 344 41.40 -2.75 4.37
C SER A 344 41.66 -1.24 4.53
N LYS A 345 42.63 -0.85 5.36
CA LYS A 345 43.00 0.55 5.53
C LYS A 345 43.56 1.15 4.23
N GLU A 346 44.28 0.34 3.48
CA GLU A 346 44.89 0.67 2.19
C GLU A 346 43.83 0.84 1.11
N GLU A 347 42.83 -0.05 1.07
CA GLU A 347 41.65 0.12 0.20
C GLU A 347 40.84 1.38 0.56
N LEU A 348 40.69 1.72 1.85
CA LEU A 348 40.03 2.96 2.26
C LEU A 348 40.82 4.20 1.84
N GLU A 349 42.15 4.21 1.99
CA GLU A 349 42.98 5.35 1.59
C GLU A 349 43.00 5.56 0.06
N GLN A 350 42.78 4.50 -0.72
CA GLN A 350 42.53 4.60 -2.17
C GLN A 350 41.10 5.07 -2.50
N LEU A 351 40.08 4.55 -1.80
CA LEU A 351 38.67 4.85 -2.08
C LEU A 351 38.19 6.18 -1.49
N TYR A 352 38.87 6.74 -0.50
CA TYR A 352 38.54 8.01 0.15
C TYR A 352 39.81 8.85 0.26
N PRO A 353 40.35 9.32 -0.89
CA PRO A 353 41.61 10.05 -0.95
C PRO A 353 41.51 11.41 -0.25
N LYS A 354 42.61 11.87 0.35
CA LYS A 354 42.62 12.97 1.35
C LYS A 354 42.30 14.34 0.74
N GLU A 355 42.52 14.47 -0.56
CA GLU A 355 42.15 15.61 -1.39
C GLU A 355 40.63 15.72 -1.67
N LEU A 356 39.83 14.71 -1.30
CA LEU A 356 38.36 14.72 -1.42
C LEU A 356 37.66 14.58 -0.07
N GLN A 357 36.77 15.52 0.24
CA GLN A 357 35.90 15.45 1.43
C GLN A 357 34.51 14.95 1.03
N LEU A 358 34.04 13.88 1.68
CA LEU A 358 32.67 13.35 1.51
C LEU A 358 31.64 14.33 2.12
N GLN A 359 30.65 14.73 1.33
CA GLN A 359 29.64 15.75 1.69
C GLN A 359 28.22 15.18 1.88
N LEU A 360 27.77 14.29 0.99
CA LEU A 360 26.42 13.71 1.01
C LEU A 360 26.46 12.26 0.51
N VAL A 361 25.77 11.36 1.21
CA VAL A 361 25.56 9.97 0.78
C VAL A 361 24.07 9.72 0.57
N GLN A 362 23.69 9.10 -0.55
CA GLN A 362 22.33 8.69 -0.85
C GLN A 362 22.28 7.17 -1.12
N VAL A 363 21.77 6.40 -0.15
CA VAL A 363 21.65 4.94 -0.23
C VAL A 363 20.26 4.53 -0.72
N PHE A 364 20.21 3.64 -1.70
CA PHE A 364 19.01 2.96 -2.19
C PHE A 364 19.18 1.45 -1.94
N LEU A 365 18.34 0.87 -1.09
CA LEU A 365 18.41 -0.55 -0.73
C LEU A 365 17.18 -1.32 -1.25
N ARG A 366 17.42 -2.43 -1.95
CA ARG A 366 16.39 -3.45 -2.18
C ARG A 366 16.02 -4.06 -0.83
N HIS A 367 14.74 -4.37 -0.67
CA HIS A 367 14.28 -5.12 0.50
C HIS A 367 15.00 -6.48 0.66
N GLY A 368 14.97 -7.00 1.89
CA GLY A 368 15.57 -8.30 2.22
C GLY A 368 14.83 -9.52 1.64
N GLU A 369 15.36 -10.68 1.97
CA GLU A 369 14.79 -12.00 1.68
C GLU A 369 13.31 -12.10 2.08
N ARG A 370 12.52 -12.67 1.17
CA ARG A 370 11.06 -12.74 1.27
C ARG A 370 10.52 -14.03 0.65
N THR A 371 9.27 -14.34 0.97
CA THR A 371 8.46 -15.32 0.23
C THR A 371 8.35 -14.95 -1.27
N PRO A 372 8.08 -15.92 -2.17
CA PRO A 372 7.73 -15.63 -3.57
C PRO A 372 6.49 -14.74 -3.67
N VAL A 373 6.36 -13.92 -4.71
CA VAL A 373 5.16 -13.07 -4.92
C VAL A 373 3.92 -13.86 -5.32
N SER A 374 4.08 -15.11 -5.75
CA SER A 374 3.00 -16.10 -5.84
C SER A 374 3.52 -17.54 -5.77
N SER A 375 2.67 -18.46 -5.29
CA SER A 375 3.00 -19.88 -5.13
C SER A 375 2.91 -20.65 -6.45
N ARG A 376 3.94 -20.48 -7.29
CA ARG A 376 4.18 -21.28 -8.50
C ARG A 376 4.70 -22.67 -8.12
N PHE A 377 4.59 -23.63 -9.04
CA PHE A 377 5.15 -25.00 -8.91
C PHE A 377 4.73 -25.79 -7.66
N GLN A 378 3.43 -25.76 -7.33
CA GLN A 378 2.88 -26.49 -6.17
C GLN A 378 2.98 -28.03 -6.32
N ASN A 379 3.09 -28.50 -7.56
CA ASN A 379 3.42 -29.88 -7.93
C ASN A 379 4.90 -30.24 -7.66
N ALA A 380 5.83 -29.28 -7.64
CA ALA A 380 7.26 -29.49 -7.41
C ALA A 380 7.62 -29.59 -5.91
N GLY A 381 6.71 -30.06 -5.07
CA GLY A 381 6.91 -30.18 -3.62
C GLY A 381 6.89 -28.86 -2.83
N LEU A 382 6.80 -27.70 -3.50
CA LEU A 382 6.50 -26.43 -2.84
C LEU A 382 5.05 -26.46 -2.34
N ALA A 383 4.88 -26.76 -1.04
CA ALA A 383 3.63 -26.42 -0.38
C ALA A 383 3.36 -24.92 -0.58
N PRO A 384 2.23 -24.49 -1.18
CA PRO A 384 1.80 -23.11 -1.03
C PRO A 384 1.67 -22.85 0.47
N CYS A 385 1.99 -21.65 0.97
CA CYS A 385 1.95 -21.45 2.43
C CYS A 385 0.50 -21.60 2.92
N LYS A 386 0.18 -22.74 3.55
CA LYS A 386 -1.20 -23.22 3.61
C LYS A 386 -1.96 -22.56 4.75
N LYS A 387 -3.25 -22.38 4.47
CA LYS A 387 -4.26 -22.04 5.48
C LYS A 387 -4.36 -23.27 6.41
N PRO A 388 -4.38 -23.09 7.74
CA PRO A 388 -4.28 -24.22 8.67
C PRO A 388 -5.41 -25.24 8.46
N CYS A 389 -5.05 -26.52 8.35
CA CYS A 389 -6.02 -27.59 8.13
C CYS A 389 -7.08 -27.60 9.25
N THR A 390 -8.35 -27.57 8.86
CA THR A 390 -9.47 -27.58 9.82
C THR A 390 -9.97 -29.00 10.09
N GLU A 391 -10.66 -29.18 11.21
CA GLU A 391 -11.01 -30.48 11.80
C GLU A 391 -11.87 -31.38 10.89
N PHE A 392 -12.54 -30.80 9.89
CA PHE A 392 -13.44 -31.48 8.95
C PHE A 392 -12.74 -32.36 7.88
N THR A 393 -11.43 -32.21 7.63
CA THR A 393 -10.72 -32.99 6.60
C THR A 393 -9.99 -34.22 7.12
N LYS A 394 -10.07 -34.51 8.43
CA LYS A 394 -9.44 -35.68 9.07
C LYS A 394 -9.62 -37.02 8.31
N PRO A 395 -10.80 -37.37 7.75
CA PRO A 395 -10.97 -38.66 7.06
C PRO A 395 -10.19 -38.77 5.75
N TYR A 396 -9.97 -37.68 5.02
CA TYR A 396 -9.26 -37.67 3.73
C TYR A 396 -7.74 -37.45 3.89
N CYS A 397 -7.31 -36.72 4.92
CA CYS A 397 -5.89 -36.53 5.21
C CYS A 397 -5.22 -37.80 5.78
N SER A 398 -5.97 -38.68 6.44
CA SER A 398 -5.45 -39.87 7.15
C SER A 398 -4.65 -40.85 6.28
N PHE A 399 -4.93 -40.90 4.98
CA PHE A 399 -4.23 -41.77 4.02
C PHE A 399 -2.89 -41.19 3.54
N LEU A 400 -2.65 -39.88 3.71
CA LEU A 400 -1.44 -39.18 3.29
C LEU A 400 -0.51 -38.78 4.45
N THR A 401 -0.96 -38.88 5.71
CA THR A 401 -0.20 -38.50 6.91
C THR A 401 1.01 -39.39 7.27
N ARG A 402 1.53 -40.20 6.33
CA ARG A 402 2.79 -40.95 6.50
C ARG A 402 4.05 -40.23 5.96
N LEU A 403 3.91 -39.04 5.37
CA LEU A 403 5.05 -38.19 4.97
C LEU A 403 4.98 -36.79 5.60
N PRO A 404 6.10 -36.24 6.13
CA PRO A 404 6.13 -34.97 6.83
C PRO A 404 6.18 -33.78 5.86
N HIS A 405 5.05 -33.45 5.24
CA HIS A 405 4.94 -32.26 4.39
C HIS A 405 5.00 -30.99 5.24
N LYS A 406 6.06 -30.20 5.01
CA LYS A 406 6.35 -28.94 5.71
C LYS A 406 5.57 -27.81 5.05
N ASP A 407 4.87 -27.00 5.85
CA ASP A 407 4.68 -25.60 5.50
C ASP A 407 6.04 -24.89 5.40
N TRP A 408 6.11 -23.80 4.65
CA TRP A 408 7.30 -22.96 4.57
C TRP A 408 7.68 -22.48 6.00
N PRO A 409 8.79 -22.95 6.59
CA PRO A 409 9.00 -22.87 8.05
C PRO A 409 9.16 -21.43 8.56
N TYR A 410 9.50 -20.50 7.65
CA TYR A 410 9.68 -19.08 7.94
C TYR A 410 8.38 -18.28 7.86
N CYS A 411 7.29 -18.82 7.29
CA CYS A 411 5.99 -18.13 7.19
C CYS A 411 5.42 -17.73 8.57
N ASN A 412 5.91 -18.30 9.67
CA ASN A 412 5.65 -17.83 11.03
C ASN A 412 6.36 -16.49 11.33
N VAL A 413 6.18 -15.51 10.44
CA VAL A 413 6.82 -14.20 10.46
C VAL A 413 6.22 -13.30 11.54
N ALA A 414 6.98 -13.07 12.61
CA ALA A 414 7.26 -11.76 13.23
C ALA A 414 7.65 -11.94 14.71
N ARG A 415 8.96 -12.00 15.02
CA ARG A 415 9.40 -11.83 16.42
C ARG A 415 10.84 -11.35 16.62
N ARG A 416 11.84 -11.88 15.91
CA ARG A 416 13.17 -12.08 16.53
C ARG A 416 14.07 -10.84 16.71
N MET A 417 13.86 -9.72 16.02
CA MET A 417 14.80 -8.57 16.11
C MET A 417 14.41 -7.43 17.07
N ILE A 418 13.15 -7.31 17.52
CA ILE A 418 12.78 -6.24 18.50
C ILE A 418 13.49 -6.46 19.85
N GLN A 419 13.75 -7.72 20.24
CA GLN A 419 14.39 -8.05 21.52
C GLN A 419 15.91 -7.79 21.55
N MET A 420 16.58 -7.62 20.41
CA MET A 420 18.02 -7.32 20.38
C MET A 420 18.35 -5.84 20.67
N ALA A 421 17.34 -4.95 20.63
CA ALA A 421 17.51 -3.51 20.85
C ALA A 421 16.89 -3.00 22.16
N ALA A 422 16.44 -3.90 23.05
CA ALA A 422 15.58 -3.56 24.18
C ALA A 422 15.86 -4.34 25.48
N SER A 423 17.07 -4.19 26.02
CA SER A 423 17.44 -4.52 27.41
C SER A 423 18.65 -3.65 27.82
N GLU A 424 18.75 -3.05 29.00
CA GLU A 424 17.94 -3.19 30.22
C GLU A 424 17.63 -1.82 30.86
N LYS A 425 16.35 -1.51 31.12
CA LYS A 425 15.78 -0.82 32.31
C LYS A 425 14.32 -0.40 32.07
N ASP A 426 13.71 0.17 33.10
CA ASP A 426 12.27 0.45 33.32
C ASP A 426 11.48 0.91 32.07
N LEU A 427 10.25 0.42 31.93
CA LEU A 427 9.32 0.65 30.82
C LEU A 427 7.99 1.31 31.25
N SER A 428 7.95 1.92 32.43
CA SER A 428 6.75 2.56 32.99
C SER A 428 6.26 3.81 32.23
N SER A 429 7.05 4.39 31.33
CA SER A 429 6.71 5.62 30.60
C SER A 429 7.15 5.61 29.12
N TRP A 430 6.44 4.87 28.26
CA TRP A 430 6.66 4.90 26.80
C TRP A 430 5.36 5.02 25.98
N ASN A 431 5.14 6.19 25.38
CA ASN A 431 4.04 6.47 24.45
C ASN A 431 4.60 6.76 23.05
N GLY A 432 4.77 5.71 22.24
CA GLY A 432 5.25 5.79 20.86
C GLY A 432 4.87 4.53 20.07
N PHE A 433 4.46 4.70 18.81
CA PHE A 433 3.80 3.65 17.99
C PHE A 433 4.57 2.31 17.87
N GLN A 434 4.25 1.34 18.73
CA GLN A 434 4.54 -0.07 18.47
C GLN A 434 3.49 -0.68 17.53
N TRP A 435 3.65 -0.48 16.22
CA TRP A 435 2.84 -1.17 15.22
C TRP A 435 3.04 -2.69 15.28
N ARG A 436 1.95 -3.46 15.32
CA ARG A 436 1.96 -4.92 15.09
C ARG A 436 1.17 -5.25 13.85
N ARG A 437 1.89 -5.58 12.77
CA ARG A 437 1.30 -6.02 11.51
C ARG A 437 0.62 -7.39 11.70
N LYS A 438 -0.71 -7.44 11.67
CA LYS A 438 -1.46 -8.68 11.41
C LYS A 438 -1.68 -8.75 9.90
N MET A 439 -1.22 -9.82 9.26
CA MET A 439 -1.58 -10.13 7.89
C MET A 439 -2.71 -11.16 7.87
N GLU A 440 -3.53 -11.10 6.84
CA GLU A 440 -4.67 -12.00 6.63
C GLU A 440 -4.67 -12.45 5.18
N ALA A 441 -5.02 -13.71 4.96
CA ALA A 441 -5.24 -14.31 3.65
C ALA A 441 -6.61 -14.97 3.66
N PHE A 442 -7.21 -15.11 2.48
CA PHE A 442 -8.42 -15.91 2.35
C PHE A 442 -8.13 -17.37 2.69
N GLY A 443 -9.00 -18.00 3.47
CA GLY A 443 -9.05 -19.45 3.64
C GLY A 443 -9.49 -20.17 2.37
N GLU A 444 -9.90 -21.43 2.46
CA GLU A 444 -10.46 -22.16 1.30
C GLU A 444 -11.97 -21.89 1.11
N ARG A 445 -12.59 -21.11 1.99
CA ARG A 445 -14.00 -20.66 1.97
C ARG A 445 -14.11 -19.17 2.35
N ASP A 446 -13.11 -18.39 1.92
CA ASP A 446 -12.97 -16.96 2.16
C ASP A 446 -13.12 -16.54 3.65
N GLU A 447 -12.64 -17.38 4.58
CA GLU A 447 -12.43 -16.99 5.98
C GLU A 447 -11.15 -16.15 6.15
N SER A 448 -11.13 -15.24 7.13
CA SER A 448 -10.00 -14.32 7.39
C SER A 448 -8.94 -14.98 8.27
N VAL A 449 -8.33 -16.05 7.76
CA VAL A 449 -7.19 -16.71 8.43
C VAL A 449 -6.00 -15.77 8.48
N VAL A 450 -5.22 -15.87 9.56
CA VAL A 450 -3.95 -15.15 9.67
C VAL A 450 -3.04 -15.61 8.52
N ALA A 451 -2.54 -14.66 7.73
CA ALA A 451 -1.51 -14.96 6.74
C ALA A 451 -0.19 -15.17 7.49
N VAL A 452 0.02 -16.42 7.87
CA VAL A 452 1.32 -17.01 8.16
C VAL A 452 2.08 -16.92 6.83
N GLY A 453 2.90 -15.88 6.65
CA GLY A 453 3.70 -15.60 5.46
C GLY A 453 2.88 -15.26 4.22
N ALA A 454 2.39 -14.01 4.13
CA ALA A 454 1.80 -13.51 2.88
C ALA A 454 2.82 -13.56 1.72
N ALA A 455 2.31 -13.67 0.49
CA ALA A 455 3.16 -13.78 -0.70
C ALA A 455 3.87 -12.44 -0.99
N GLY A 456 5.20 -12.49 -1.12
CA GLY A 456 6.04 -11.34 -1.37
C GLY A 456 6.40 -10.52 -0.13
N ASP A 457 6.50 -11.12 1.06
CA ASP A 457 6.77 -10.42 2.32
C ASP A 457 8.04 -10.87 3.06
N ILE A 458 8.65 -9.93 3.79
CA ILE A 458 9.97 -10.08 4.41
C ILE A 458 9.94 -11.03 5.61
N GLU A 459 10.78 -12.06 5.56
CA GLU A 459 10.89 -13.06 6.62
C GLU A 459 11.98 -12.68 7.62
N ASP A 460 12.14 -13.41 8.73
CA ASP A 460 13.17 -13.08 9.74
C ASP A 460 14.59 -13.09 9.12
N ARG A 461 14.86 -13.91 8.09
CA ARG A 461 16.12 -13.86 7.32
C ARG A 461 16.32 -12.54 6.57
N GLY A 462 15.26 -11.98 5.96
CA GLY A 462 15.34 -10.68 5.31
C GLY A 462 15.55 -9.53 6.29
N ARG A 463 15.09 -9.68 7.54
CA ARG A 463 15.41 -8.74 8.63
C ARG A 463 16.88 -8.86 9.05
N GLU A 464 17.39 -10.08 9.22
CA GLU A 464 18.82 -10.32 9.51
C GLU A 464 19.75 -9.68 8.48
N THR A 465 19.50 -9.89 7.18
CA THR A 465 20.38 -9.37 6.13
C THR A 465 20.30 -7.85 6.02
N THR A 466 19.10 -7.26 6.10
CA THR A 466 18.94 -5.78 6.03
C THR A 466 19.47 -5.07 7.27
N PHE A 467 19.40 -5.69 8.45
CA PHE A 467 20.12 -5.22 9.64
C PHE A 467 21.64 -5.28 9.44
N ALA A 468 22.17 -6.39 8.88
CA ALA A 468 23.60 -6.53 8.58
C ALA A 468 24.09 -5.55 7.49
N LEU A 469 23.24 -5.15 6.54
CA LEU A 469 23.50 -4.01 5.65
C LEU A 469 23.65 -2.70 6.45
N GLY A 470 22.74 -2.44 7.39
CA GLY A 470 22.86 -1.33 8.34
C GLY A 470 24.19 -1.32 9.10
N GLN A 471 24.63 -2.49 9.58
CA GLN A 471 25.92 -2.64 10.26
C GLN A 471 27.11 -2.37 9.33
N ARG A 472 27.08 -2.78 8.05
CA ARG A 472 28.13 -2.41 7.07
C ARG A 472 28.15 -0.91 6.78
N LEU A 473 26.97 -0.28 6.63
CA LEU A 473 26.85 1.17 6.45
C LEU A 473 27.39 1.93 7.66
N ARG A 474 27.18 1.42 8.89
CA ARG A 474 27.83 1.97 10.09
C ARG A 474 29.35 1.82 10.02
N HIS A 475 29.82 0.59 9.81
CA HIS A 475 31.25 0.29 9.86
C HIS A 475 32.04 1.22 8.93
N LEU A 476 31.55 1.42 7.70
CA LEU A 476 32.10 2.39 6.76
C LEU A 476 31.88 3.84 7.21
N TYR A 477 30.64 4.34 7.21
CA TYR A 477 30.37 5.79 7.27
C TYR A 477 30.43 6.40 8.67
N VAL A 478 30.47 5.58 9.73
CA VAL A 478 30.50 6.02 11.15
C VAL A 478 31.81 5.61 11.83
N ASP A 479 32.21 4.35 11.70
CA ASP A 479 33.32 3.81 12.49
C ASP A 479 34.69 3.95 11.79
N GLN A 480 34.75 3.76 10.46
CA GLN A 480 35.96 3.91 9.62
C GLN A 480 36.16 5.35 9.11
N LEU A 481 35.16 5.95 8.45
CA LEU A 481 35.28 7.28 7.82
C LEU A 481 34.94 8.46 8.74
N GLY A 482 34.21 8.23 9.84
CA GLY A 482 33.77 9.31 10.75
C GLY A 482 32.83 10.35 10.14
N PHE A 483 32.29 10.12 8.94
CA PHE A 483 31.43 11.05 8.20
C PHE A 483 30.11 11.34 8.94
N MET A 484 29.56 10.33 9.60
CA MET A 484 28.38 10.40 10.46
C MET A 484 28.77 10.11 11.93
N PRO A 485 28.11 10.75 12.93
CA PRO A 485 28.54 10.69 14.33
C PRO A 485 28.31 9.31 14.96
N LYS A 486 29.18 8.92 15.91
CA LYS A 486 29.15 7.58 16.55
C LYS A 486 27.92 7.33 17.42
N ILE A 487 27.41 8.37 18.07
CA ILE A 487 26.17 8.40 18.84
C ILE A 487 25.29 9.53 18.28
N LYS A 488 23.96 9.32 18.21
CA LYS A 488 23.00 10.34 17.76
C LYS A 488 21.94 10.66 18.83
N SER A 489 21.58 11.93 18.93
CA SER A 489 20.45 12.49 19.67
C SER A 489 19.13 12.43 18.90
N ASP A 490 19.23 12.57 17.57
CA ASP A 490 18.14 12.86 16.64
C ASP A 490 18.37 12.17 15.30
N ALA A 491 17.43 12.29 14.36
CA ALA A 491 17.60 11.84 12.97
C ALA A 491 17.61 12.99 11.94
N GLU A 492 17.82 14.25 12.36
CA GLU A 492 17.57 15.43 11.51
C GLU A 492 18.61 15.67 10.40
N ASP A 493 19.82 15.10 10.54
CA ASP A 493 20.83 15.06 9.46
C ASP A 493 20.62 13.87 8.49
N MET A 494 19.54 13.10 8.64
CA MET A 494 19.22 11.93 7.82
C MET A 494 17.86 12.07 7.11
N TYR A 495 17.81 11.63 5.85
CA TYR A 495 16.56 11.56 5.08
C TYR A 495 16.16 10.10 4.84
N LEU A 496 15.18 9.61 5.60
CA LEU A 496 14.66 8.25 5.46
C LEU A 496 13.41 8.27 4.57
N ARG A 497 13.38 7.46 3.50
CA ARG A 497 12.22 7.34 2.60
C ARG A 497 11.93 5.88 2.26
N ALA A 498 10.68 5.44 2.27
CA ALA A 498 10.28 4.11 1.81
C ALA A 498 9.16 4.19 0.79
N THR A 499 9.16 3.25 -0.16
CA THR A 499 7.93 2.97 -0.93
C THR A 499 6.80 2.52 0.01
N PRO A 500 5.52 2.73 -0.32
CA PRO A 500 4.38 2.27 0.48
C PRO A 500 4.21 0.73 0.53
N ILE A 501 5.20 -0.04 0.04
CA ILE A 501 5.20 -1.50 0.04
C ILE A 501 5.88 -2.01 1.33
N PRO A 502 5.17 -2.72 2.23
CA PRO A 502 5.63 -2.99 3.60
C PRO A 502 7.02 -3.59 3.75
N ARG A 503 7.40 -4.59 2.92
CA ARG A 503 8.74 -5.20 2.95
C ARG A 503 9.88 -4.20 2.77
N ALA A 504 9.68 -3.12 2.01
CA ALA A 504 10.69 -2.08 1.79
C ALA A 504 10.80 -1.12 2.98
N LEU A 505 9.67 -0.81 3.63
CA LEU A 505 9.63 -0.05 4.89
C LEU A 505 10.27 -0.83 6.04
N GLU A 506 9.93 -2.11 6.21
CA GLU A 506 10.53 -2.98 7.24
C GLU A 506 12.05 -3.15 7.03
N SER A 507 12.50 -3.26 5.77
CA SER A 507 13.93 -3.32 5.42
C SER A 507 14.68 -2.03 5.74
N LEU A 508 14.10 -0.87 5.42
CA LEU A 508 14.66 0.43 5.77
C LEU A 508 14.80 0.59 7.29
N GLN A 509 13.79 0.14 8.04
CA GLN A 509 13.84 0.16 9.51
C GLN A 509 14.97 -0.73 10.04
N GLN A 510 15.14 -1.95 9.53
CA GLN A 510 16.26 -2.81 9.96
C GLN A 510 17.62 -2.20 9.59
N ALA A 511 17.77 -1.64 8.39
CA ALA A 511 19.01 -0.98 7.98
C ALA A 511 19.32 0.26 8.85
N PHE A 512 18.32 1.04 9.23
CA PHE A 512 18.49 2.15 10.17
C PHE A 512 18.89 1.66 11.57
N TRP A 513 18.23 0.63 12.11
CA TRP A 513 18.57 0.09 13.44
C TRP A 513 19.89 -0.68 13.49
N GLY A 514 20.34 -1.25 12.37
CA GLY A 514 21.68 -1.81 12.22
C GLY A 514 22.76 -0.73 12.14
N MET A 515 22.42 0.44 11.57
CA MET A 515 23.33 1.59 11.51
C MET A 515 23.44 2.33 12.84
N TYR A 516 22.29 2.51 13.52
CA TYR A 516 22.14 3.16 14.81
C TYR A 516 21.36 2.29 15.80
N PRO A 517 22.02 1.23 16.35
CA PRO A 517 21.47 0.41 17.42
C PRO A 517 21.21 1.24 18.69
N ALA A 518 20.53 0.64 19.68
CA ALA A 518 20.18 1.34 20.93
C ALA A 518 21.41 1.90 21.68
N SER A 519 22.55 1.21 21.63
CA SER A 519 23.83 1.67 22.20
C SER A 519 24.50 2.83 21.45
N ALA A 520 24.00 3.20 20.27
CA ALA A 520 24.49 4.30 19.45
C ALA A 520 23.50 5.49 19.39
N ARG A 521 22.54 5.55 20.32
CA ARG A 521 21.54 6.61 20.42
C ARG A 521 21.36 7.04 21.87
N THR A 522 20.91 8.28 22.08
CA THR A 522 20.56 8.75 23.42
C THR A 522 19.26 8.12 23.92
N GLN A 523 18.99 8.21 25.24
CA GLN A 523 17.80 7.60 25.86
C GLN A 523 16.48 8.30 25.44
N ASP A 524 16.57 9.58 25.12
CA ASP A 524 15.50 10.49 24.67
C ASP A 524 15.32 10.53 23.14
N PHE A 525 16.07 9.73 22.39
CA PHE A 525 16.08 9.73 20.92
C PHE A 525 14.67 9.65 20.31
N PRO A 526 14.21 10.66 19.56
CA PRO A 526 12.85 10.70 19.03
C PRO A 526 12.65 9.67 17.91
N PRO A 527 11.43 9.12 17.73
CA PRO A 527 11.14 8.20 16.63
C PRO A 527 11.49 8.83 15.26
N PRO A 528 12.31 8.17 14.42
CA PRO A 528 12.80 8.78 13.19
C PRO A 528 11.67 8.88 12.15
N VAL A 529 11.57 10.04 11.50
CA VAL A 529 10.55 10.29 10.47
C VAL A 529 10.94 9.56 9.18
N ILE A 530 10.03 8.72 8.67
CA ILE A 530 10.19 8.04 7.37
C ILE A 530 9.16 8.62 6.40
N VAL A 531 9.64 9.20 5.29
CA VAL A 531 8.81 9.72 4.21
C VAL A 531 8.30 8.58 3.33
N ALA A 532 7.02 8.60 2.96
CA ALA A 532 6.45 7.73 1.94
C ALA A 532 5.54 8.55 1.02
N ARG A 533 5.46 8.18 -0.27
CA ARG A 533 4.48 8.77 -1.20
C ARG A 533 3.29 7.84 -1.41
N SER A 534 2.20 8.40 -1.91
CA SER A 534 1.10 7.67 -2.54
C SER A 534 1.63 6.80 -3.68
N VAL A 535 1.00 5.64 -3.91
CA VAL A 535 1.35 4.74 -5.04
C VAL A 535 1.28 5.46 -6.39
N SER A 536 0.41 6.46 -6.52
CA SER A 536 0.27 7.32 -7.71
C SER A 536 1.45 8.23 -8.00
N ASP A 537 2.22 8.61 -6.97
CA ASP A 537 3.24 9.67 -7.04
C ASP A 537 4.63 9.17 -6.59
N GLU A 538 4.73 7.86 -6.34
CA GLU A 538 5.96 7.20 -5.95
C GLU A 538 6.94 7.12 -7.14
N THR A 539 8.19 7.49 -6.87
CA THR A 539 9.31 7.46 -7.81
C THR A 539 10.42 6.49 -7.38
N LEU A 540 10.33 5.90 -6.17
CA LEU A 540 11.22 4.84 -5.71
C LEU A 540 10.97 3.46 -6.37
N PHE A 541 10.10 3.38 -7.38
CA PHE A 541 10.03 2.27 -8.34
C PHE A 541 9.52 2.76 -9.70
N PRO A 542 9.79 2.05 -10.81
CA PRO A 542 9.22 2.36 -12.12
C PRO A 542 7.69 2.19 -12.13
N ASN A 543 6.96 3.31 -12.30
CA ASN A 543 5.54 3.37 -11.94
C ASN A 543 4.60 3.06 -13.13
N GLU A 544 4.67 1.84 -13.64
CA GLU A 544 3.75 1.32 -14.68
C GLU A 544 2.27 1.43 -14.29
N GLY A 545 1.96 1.40 -12.99
CA GLY A 545 0.61 1.53 -12.45
C GLY A 545 -0.06 2.86 -12.82
N ASN A 546 0.72 3.93 -12.95
CA ASN A 546 0.21 5.29 -13.13
C ASN A 546 0.73 5.99 -14.41
N CYS A 547 1.80 5.48 -15.03
CA CYS A 547 2.34 5.99 -16.28
C CYS A 547 1.88 5.16 -17.49
N ARG A 548 1.02 5.72 -18.35
CA ARG A 548 0.45 4.98 -19.50
C ARG A 548 1.52 4.64 -20.56
N ARG A 549 2.34 5.62 -20.94
CA ARG A 549 3.40 5.43 -21.94
C ARG A 549 4.49 4.48 -21.46
N PHE A 550 4.91 4.56 -20.20
CA PHE A 550 5.89 3.60 -19.64
C PHE A 550 5.34 2.16 -19.62
N ARG A 551 4.07 1.96 -19.27
CA ARG A 551 3.43 0.63 -19.36
C ARG A 551 3.36 0.10 -20.80
N GLN A 552 3.13 0.97 -21.79
CA GLN A 552 3.20 0.57 -23.20
C GLN A 552 4.63 0.14 -23.57
N LEU A 553 5.64 0.92 -23.20
CA LEU A 553 7.05 0.60 -23.45
C LEU A 553 7.48 -0.71 -22.78
N ALA A 554 7.17 -0.92 -21.50
CA ALA A 554 7.49 -2.14 -20.76
C ALA A 554 6.91 -3.39 -21.45
N ARG A 555 5.67 -3.30 -21.96
CA ARG A 555 5.07 -4.36 -22.77
C ARG A 555 5.82 -4.58 -24.08
N LEU A 556 6.13 -3.52 -24.83
CA LEU A 556 6.87 -3.63 -26.09
C LEU A 556 8.26 -4.26 -25.91
N PHE A 557 8.97 -3.96 -24.81
CA PHE A 557 10.26 -4.59 -24.48
C PHE A 557 10.08 -6.06 -24.08
N ALA A 558 9.05 -6.41 -23.29
CA ALA A 558 8.73 -7.80 -22.97
C ALA A 558 8.31 -8.61 -24.22
N ASP A 559 7.52 -8.04 -25.13
CA ASP A 559 7.10 -8.65 -26.40
C ASP A 559 8.30 -8.86 -27.33
N ARG A 560 9.29 -7.95 -27.31
CA ARG A 560 10.58 -8.10 -28.00
C ARG A 560 11.39 -9.25 -27.40
N ALA A 561 11.49 -9.33 -26.08
CA ALA A 561 12.18 -10.40 -25.38
C ALA A 561 11.51 -11.77 -25.66
N ALA A 562 10.18 -11.85 -25.65
CA ALA A 562 9.45 -13.06 -26.02
C ALA A 562 9.79 -13.52 -27.45
N LYS A 563 9.73 -12.62 -28.44
CA LYS A 563 10.10 -12.91 -29.85
C LYS A 563 11.56 -13.33 -30.02
N ARG A 564 12.47 -12.80 -29.20
CA ARG A 564 13.90 -13.11 -29.23
C ARG A 564 14.23 -14.46 -28.58
N TRP A 565 13.59 -14.76 -27.45
CA TRP A 565 14.03 -15.87 -26.58
C TRP A 565 13.12 -17.09 -26.61
N ASN A 566 11.83 -16.99 -26.92
CA ASN A 566 10.91 -18.14 -26.79
C ASN A 566 11.34 -19.38 -27.60
N GLU A 567 11.84 -19.17 -28.83
CA GLU A 567 12.32 -20.23 -29.74
C GLU A 567 13.85 -20.42 -29.70
N SER A 568 14.53 -19.86 -28.69
CA SER A 568 16.00 -19.95 -28.55
C SER A 568 16.48 -21.28 -27.95
N GLU A 569 17.72 -21.66 -28.23
CA GLU A 569 18.37 -22.83 -27.60
C GLU A 569 18.35 -22.74 -26.06
N GLN A 570 18.52 -21.52 -25.52
CA GLN A 570 18.46 -21.25 -24.09
C GLN A 570 17.07 -21.59 -23.53
N MET A 571 15.99 -21.18 -24.20
CA MET A 571 14.62 -21.51 -23.77
C MET A 571 14.28 -22.98 -23.99
N ASN A 572 14.83 -23.63 -25.02
CA ASN A 572 14.68 -25.06 -25.23
C ASN A 572 15.37 -25.88 -24.10
N TYR A 573 16.54 -25.43 -23.64
CA TYR A 573 17.20 -25.98 -22.45
C TYR A 573 16.33 -25.83 -21.18
N LEU A 574 15.76 -24.65 -20.93
CA LEU A 574 14.84 -24.43 -19.82
C LEU A 574 13.57 -25.30 -19.90
N ASN A 575 13.03 -25.49 -21.11
CA ASN A 575 11.90 -26.41 -21.33
C ASN A 575 12.28 -27.86 -21.04
N GLY A 576 13.46 -28.33 -21.46
CA GLY A 576 13.93 -29.68 -21.18
C GLY A 576 14.05 -30.01 -19.68
N LEU A 577 14.35 -29.01 -18.84
CA LEU A 577 14.42 -29.16 -17.39
C LEU A 577 13.06 -28.97 -16.69
N TRP A 578 12.30 -27.92 -17.05
CA TRP A 578 11.21 -27.41 -16.21
C TRP A 578 9.79 -27.58 -16.78
N SER A 579 9.61 -27.93 -18.05
CA SER A 579 8.26 -28.10 -18.67
C SER A 579 7.37 -29.08 -17.91
N LYS A 580 7.92 -30.22 -17.45
CA LYS A 580 7.22 -31.23 -16.63
C LYS A 580 6.66 -30.71 -15.29
N TRP A 581 7.07 -29.52 -14.84
CA TRP A 581 6.55 -28.86 -13.65
C TRP A 581 5.54 -27.75 -13.98
N MET A 582 5.37 -27.37 -15.25
CA MET A 582 4.39 -26.35 -15.64
C MET A 582 2.95 -26.86 -15.49
N PRO A 583 1.95 -25.97 -15.35
CA PRO A 583 0.54 -26.36 -15.34
C PRO A 583 0.09 -26.86 -16.72
N ASP A 584 -0.87 -27.79 -16.76
CA ASP A 584 -1.41 -28.35 -18.01
C ASP A 584 -1.99 -27.29 -18.96
N ALA A 585 -2.46 -26.16 -18.41
CA ALA A 585 -2.96 -25.01 -19.15
C ALA A 585 -1.87 -24.11 -19.79
N SER A 586 -0.59 -24.33 -19.46
CA SER A 586 0.55 -23.60 -20.04
C SER A 586 1.84 -24.45 -19.96
N PRO A 587 1.92 -25.60 -20.64
CA PRO A 587 2.96 -26.63 -20.39
C PRO A 587 4.37 -26.23 -20.86
N ARG A 588 4.52 -25.13 -21.59
CA ARG A 588 5.79 -24.62 -22.12
C ARG A 588 6.31 -23.46 -21.28
N ILE A 589 7.60 -23.47 -20.95
CA ILE A 589 8.35 -22.33 -20.41
C ILE A 589 8.55 -21.30 -21.54
N ALA A 590 8.17 -20.05 -21.30
CA ALA A 590 8.39 -18.92 -22.20
C ALA A 590 8.56 -17.61 -21.40
N VAL A 591 8.93 -16.51 -22.06
CA VAL A 591 8.92 -15.18 -21.42
C VAL A 591 7.50 -14.82 -20.98
N ASP A 592 6.52 -15.15 -21.81
CA ASP A 592 5.10 -14.81 -21.71
C ASP A 592 4.19 -16.00 -21.32
N SER A 593 4.77 -17.15 -20.92
CA SER A 593 4.01 -18.31 -20.40
C SER A 593 3.28 -17.98 -19.09
N HIS A 594 2.45 -18.91 -18.60
CA HIS A 594 1.67 -18.73 -17.38
C HIS A 594 1.92 -19.90 -16.40
N PRO A 595 2.96 -19.82 -15.54
CA PRO A 595 3.73 -18.63 -15.15
C PRO A 595 4.79 -18.15 -16.15
N ARG A 596 5.06 -16.84 -16.16
CA ARG A 596 6.16 -16.19 -16.92
C ARG A 596 7.52 -16.56 -16.35
N LEU A 597 8.55 -16.63 -17.19
CA LEU A 597 9.93 -16.96 -16.78
C LEU A 597 10.50 -16.06 -15.68
N SER A 598 10.29 -14.74 -15.71
CA SER A 598 10.69 -13.84 -14.62
C SER A 598 9.94 -14.14 -13.30
N GLY A 599 8.72 -14.64 -13.39
CA GLY A 599 7.98 -15.19 -12.25
C GLY A 599 8.55 -16.53 -11.73
N ILE A 600 9.05 -17.38 -12.62
CA ILE A 600 9.79 -18.61 -12.25
C ILE A 600 11.07 -18.22 -11.50
N GLN A 601 11.81 -17.23 -12.01
CA GLN A 601 13.02 -16.70 -11.38
C GLN A 601 12.77 -16.15 -9.97
N ASP A 602 11.67 -15.43 -9.73
CA ASP A 602 11.27 -14.98 -8.39
C ASP A 602 11.10 -16.15 -7.42
N THR A 603 10.43 -17.22 -7.85
CA THR A 603 10.24 -18.42 -7.03
C THR A 603 11.56 -19.17 -6.80
N ILE A 604 12.44 -19.29 -7.79
CA ILE A 604 13.78 -19.88 -7.63
C ILE A 604 14.61 -19.04 -6.64
N ASN A 605 14.71 -17.73 -6.83
CA ASN A 605 15.54 -16.87 -5.98
C ASN A 605 15.00 -16.77 -4.55
N ALA A 606 13.68 -16.76 -4.35
CA ALA A 606 13.08 -16.82 -3.02
C ALA A 606 13.30 -18.18 -2.33
N THR A 607 13.20 -19.30 -3.05
CA THR A 607 13.43 -20.65 -2.47
C THR A 607 14.90 -20.94 -2.19
N ASP A 608 15.81 -20.42 -3.01
CA ASP A 608 17.27 -20.53 -2.87
C ASP A 608 17.80 -19.80 -1.62
N ALA A 609 17.21 -18.64 -1.30
CA ALA A 609 17.55 -17.78 -0.17
C ALA A 609 17.17 -18.35 1.21
N HIS A 610 16.37 -19.41 1.23
CA HIS A 610 15.85 -20.05 2.42
C HIS A 610 16.35 -21.50 2.50
N GLY A 611 16.29 -22.12 3.70
CA GLY A 611 16.99 -23.38 3.97
C GLY A 611 16.47 -24.60 3.18
N ARG A 612 17.12 -25.77 3.36
CA ARG A 612 16.75 -27.04 2.69
C ARG A 612 15.24 -27.41 2.76
N ALA A 613 14.49 -26.86 3.70
CA ALA A 613 13.05 -27.06 3.86
C ALA A 613 12.16 -26.35 2.82
N THR A 614 12.69 -25.38 2.08
CA THR A 614 11.95 -24.54 1.10
C THR A 614 12.43 -24.74 -0.33
N ARG A 615 13.38 -25.66 -0.56
CA ARG A 615 14.00 -25.83 -1.87
C ARG A 615 13.11 -26.61 -2.84
N LEU A 616 13.12 -26.15 -4.09
CA LEU A 616 12.63 -26.85 -5.27
C LEU A 616 13.50 -28.10 -5.59
N PRO A 617 13.05 -28.98 -6.51
CA PRO A 617 13.87 -30.02 -7.11
C PRO A 617 15.20 -29.47 -7.66
N ALA A 618 16.25 -30.30 -7.65
CA ALA A 618 17.62 -29.84 -7.89
C ALA A 618 17.82 -29.16 -9.25
N GLU A 619 17.07 -29.56 -10.28
CA GLU A 619 17.08 -28.94 -11.61
C GLU A 619 16.68 -27.46 -11.65
N PHE A 620 15.97 -26.94 -10.64
CA PHE A 620 15.66 -25.50 -10.52
C PHE A 620 16.86 -24.68 -10.04
N TYR A 621 17.90 -25.34 -9.53
CA TYR A 621 19.17 -24.72 -9.12
C TYR A 621 20.34 -25.09 -10.03
N ASP A 622 20.07 -25.66 -11.21
CA ASP A 622 21.10 -25.80 -12.23
C ASP A 622 21.72 -24.43 -12.60
N LYS A 623 23.04 -24.41 -12.78
CA LYS A 623 23.79 -23.17 -12.98
C LYS A 623 23.52 -22.56 -14.35
N GLN A 624 23.40 -23.37 -15.40
CA GLN A 624 23.18 -22.93 -16.77
C GLN A 624 21.75 -22.42 -16.95
N ALA A 625 20.78 -23.11 -16.36
CA ALA A 625 19.39 -22.69 -16.31
C ALA A 625 19.20 -21.37 -15.55
N ARG A 626 19.89 -21.17 -14.42
CA ARG A 626 19.84 -19.90 -13.68
C ARG A 626 20.49 -18.74 -14.45
N GLU A 627 21.59 -18.97 -15.14
CA GLU A 627 22.23 -17.93 -15.97
C GLU A 627 21.35 -17.54 -17.15
N TYR A 628 20.83 -18.51 -17.92
CA TYR A 628 19.89 -18.25 -19.01
C TYR A 628 18.61 -17.53 -18.52
N THR A 629 18.06 -17.96 -17.39
CA THR A 629 16.91 -17.29 -16.78
C THR A 629 17.23 -15.84 -16.39
N ASN A 630 18.44 -15.58 -15.87
CA ASN A 630 18.90 -14.22 -15.60
C ASN A 630 19.02 -13.39 -16.90
N THR A 631 19.70 -13.89 -17.93
CA THR A 631 19.86 -13.18 -19.21
C THR A 631 18.52 -12.81 -19.83
N ILE A 632 17.58 -13.75 -19.87
CA ILE A 632 16.26 -13.57 -20.51
C ILE A 632 15.38 -12.60 -19.71
N ALA A 633 15.32 -12.74 -18.38
CA ALA A 633 14.54 -11.85 -17.52
C ALA A 633 15.11 -10.42 -17.46
N VAL A 634 16.43 -10.27 -17.57
CA VAL A 634 17.10 -8.97 -17.66
C VAL A 634 16.78 -8.26 -18.99
N ASP A 635 16.68 -8.99 -20.10
CA ASP A 635 16.24 -8.42 -21.38
C ASP A 635 14.74 -8.07 -21.38
N GLU A 636 13.89 -8.90 -20.75
CA GLU A 636 12.45 -8.60 -20.55
C GLU A 636 12.24 -7.29 -19.77
N TRP A 637 12.93 -7.11 -18.64
CA TRP A 637 12.63 -6.02 -17.68
C TRP A 637 13.49 -4.77 -17.83
N PHE A 638 14.77 -4.90 -18.20
CA PHE A 638 15.76 -3.84 -18.00
C PHE A 638 16.45 -3.34 -19.27
N ALA A 639 16.36 -4.05 -20.41
CA ALA A 639 17.01 -3.61 -21.66
C ALA A 639 16.54 -2.22 -22.13
N GLY A 640 15.30 -1.84 -21.86
CA GLY A 640 14.79 -0.49 -22.12
C GLY A 640 15.62 0.62 -21.46
N TYR A 641 16.18 0.39 -20.27
CA TYR A 641 17.07 1.37 -19.63
C TYR A 641 18.38 1.56 -20.38
N ALA A 642 18.91 0.52 -21.04
CA ALA A 642 20.12 0.62 -21.86
C ALA A 642 19.85 1.32 -23.21
N GLU A 643 18.69 1.08 -23.82
CA GLU A 643 18.44 1.37 -25.23
C GLU A 643 17.50 2.57 -25.54
N SER A 644 16.64 2.97 -24.59
CA SER A 644 15.60 3.99 -24.84
C SER A 644 15.66 5.14 -23.82
N ARG A 645 15.85 6.37 -24.32
CA ARG A 645 15.83 7.60 -23.50
C ARG A 645 14.47 7.80 -22.84
N GLU A 646 13.38 7.54 -23.55
CA GLU A 646 12.02 7.61 -23.03
C GLU A 646 11.79 6.62 -21.89
N TYR A 647 12.29 5.39 -22.03
CA TYR A 647 12.20 4.35 -20.99
C TYR A 647 12.93 4.76 -19.71
N ARG A 648 14.17 5.27 -19.84
CA ARG A 648 14.91 5.89 -18.72
C ARG A 648 14.10 7.03 -18.08
N LYS A 649 13.59 7.95 -18.92
CA LYS A 649 12.92 9.18 -18.49
C LYS A 649 11.64 8.92 -17.69
N LEU A 650 10.76 8.07 -18.21
CA LEU A 650 9.50 7.75 -17.56
C LEU A 650 9.66 6.69 -16.46
N GLY A 651 10.64 5.79 -16.58
CA GLY A 651 10.86 4.71 -15.62
C GLY A 651 11.62 5.10 -14.36
N ILE A 652 12.61 6.00 -14.43
CA ILE A 652 13.44 6.38 -13.26
C ILE A 652 13.94 7.83 -13.26
N GLY A 653 13.82 8.56 -14.37
CA GLY A 653 14.27 9.95 -14.50
C GLY A 653 13.75 10.89 -13.42
N ALA A 654 12.49 10.72 -13.00
CA ALA A 654 11.91 11.51 -11.91
C ALA A 654 12.56 11.28 -10.54
N LEU A 655 13.22 10.13 -10.32
CA LEU A 655 14.04 9.83 -9.14
C LEU A 655 15.48 10.29 -9.30
N MET A 656 16.09 10.13 -10.48
CA MET A 656 17.46 10.59 -10.72
C MET A 656 17.56 12.12 -10.70
N GLY A 657 16.54 12.83 -11.19
CA GLY A 657 16.38 14.27 -10.96
C GLY A 657 16.27 14.63 -9.47
N ASP A 658 15.47 13.88 -8.69
CA ASP A 658 15.41 13.99 -7.22
C ASP A 658 16.78 13.74 -6.53
N VAL A 659 17.67 12.93 -7.12
CA VAL A 659 19.02 12.63 -6.59
C VAL A 659 20.00 13.76 -6.91
N VAL A 660 20.04 14.21 -8.16
CA VAL A 660 20.97 15.25 -8.63
C VAL A 660 20.61 16.64 -8.11
N ASP A 661 19.32 16.96 -8.01
CA ASP A 661 18.84 18.22 -7.40
C ASP A 661 19.39 18.42 -5.96
N ARG A 662 19.41 17.36 -5.15
CA ARG A 662 20.01 17.35 -3.81
C ARG A 662 21.53 17.54 -3.85
N MET A 663 22.21 17.00 -4.87
CA MET A 663 23.66 17.14 -5.02
C MET A 663 24.04 18.56 -5.47
N VAL A 664 23.28 19.15 -6.39
CA VAL A 664 23.40 20.57 -6.77
C VAL A 664 23.14 21.47 -5.56
N ASN A 665 22.09 21.21 -4.78
CA ASN A 665 21.82 21.94 -3.54
C ASN A 665 22.94 21.78 -2.50
N ALA A 666 23.49 20.57 -2.33
CA ALA A 666 24.61 20.36 -1.42
C ALA A 666 25.86 21.12 -1.85
N ALA A 667 26.22 21.05 -3.14
CA ALA A 667 27.41 21.67 -3.71
C ALA A 667 27.34 23.20 -3.83
N ALA A 668 26.19 23.76 -4.20
CA ALA A 668 26.03 25.19 -4.47
C ALA A 668 25.46 25.99 -3.29
N ASN A 669 24.63 25.38 -2.43
CA ASN A 669 23.90 26.06 -1.36
C ASN A 669 24.40 25.67 0.06
N GLY A 670 25.59 25.05 0.16
CA GLY A 670 26.21 24.68 1.45
C GLY A 670 25.44 23.62 2.23
N GLY A 671 24.84 22.65 1.52
CA GLY A 671 24.10 21.53 2.11
C GLY A 671 22.62 21.49 1.71
N TRP A 672 22.15 20.31 1.31
CA TRP A 672 20.73 20.06 1.05
C TRP A 672 19.93 20.00 2.35
N ARG A 673 18.72 20.58 2.34
CA ARG A 673 17.76 20.57 3.46
C ARG A 673 16.41 20.07 2.95
N SER A 674 15.73 19.26 3.75
CA SER A 674 14.36 18.84 3.45
C SER A 674 13.39 19.95 3.82
N GLU A 675 12.40 20.25 2.98
CA GLU A 675 11.39 21.32 3.18
C GLU A 675 10.55 21.18 4.46
N ARG A 676 10.69 20.06 5.20
CA ARG A 676 9.86 19.70 6.36
C ARG A 676 10.67 19.08 7.51
N SER A 677 11.63 19.82 8.06
CA SER A 677 11.87 19.75 9.51
C SER A 677 10.62 20.30 10.21
N ALA A 678 9.62 19.44 10.40
CA ALA A 678 8.27 19.82 10.82
C ALA A 678 8.15 20.08 12.34
N SER A 679 9.06 20.90 12.88
CA SER A 679 9.17 21.29 14.28
C SER A 679 8.88 22.79 14.52
N GLY A 680 8.14 23.43 13.61
CA GLY A 680 7.53 24.76 13.81
C GLY A 680 8.46 25.97 13.70
N SER A 681 9.78 25.79 13.69
CA SER A 681 10.76 26.86 13.45
C SER A 681 11.01 27.10 11.96
N SER A 682 11.35 28.34 11.60
CA SER A 682 11.62 28.83 10.25
C SER A 682 12.49 27.93 9.36
N ALA A 683 12.15 27.89 8.06
CA ALA A 683 12.85 27.10 7.04
C ALA A 683 14.34 27.44 6.84
N GLU A 684 14.82 28.52 7.44
CA GLU A 684 16.21 28.99 7.39
C GLU A 684 17.13 28.25 8.37
N ASN A 685 16.59 27.65 9.44
CA ASN A 685 17.37 27.06 10.54
C ASN A 685 17.54 25.52 10.48
N GLY A 686 17.07 24.86 9.41
CA GLY A 686 17.17 23.41 9.27
C GLY A 686 18.60 22.89 9.14
N LYS A 687 18.92 21.80 9.86
CA LYS A 687 20.18 21.04 9.74
C LYS A 687 20.32 20.48 8.32
N ALA A 688 21.52 20.55 7.74
CA ALA A 688 21.77 19.96 6.42
C ALA A 688 21.79 18.43 6.49
N ILE A 689 21.14 17.77 5.52
CA ILE A 689 21.12 16.32 5.39
C ILE A 689 22.48 15.84 4.89
N LYS A 690 23.12 14.94 5.64
CA LYS A 690 24.35 14.24 5.23
C LYS A 690 24.09 12.84 4.68
N PHE A 691 23.03 12.17 5.13
CA PHE A 691 22.81 10.76 4.81
C PHE A 691 21.34 10.45 4.48
N ALA A 692 21.04 10.19 3.21
CA ALA A 692 19.74 9.69 2.78
C ALA A 692 19.74 8.14 2.70
N MET A 693 18.66 7.51 3.12
CA MET A 693 18.47 6.06 3.04
C MET A 693 17.06 5.73 2.53
N SER A 694 16.97 5.00 1.42
CA SER A 694 15.74 4.76 0.66
C SER A 694 15.41 3.27 0.52
N GLY A 695 14.29 2.83 1.12
CA GLY A 695 13.76 1.47 1.00
C GLY A 695 12.97 1.26 -0.29
N CYS A 696 13.49 0.42 -1.20
CA CYS A 696 13.00 0.25 -2.57
C CYS A 696 13.15 -1.21 -3.07
N HIS A 697 13.27 -1.40 -4.40
CA HIS A 697 13.12 -2.69 -5.09
C HIS A 697 14.28 -2.98 -6.05
N ASP A 698 14.37 -4.21 -6.54
CA ASP A 698 15.29 -4.64 -7.61
C ASP A 698 15.13 -3.78 -8.86
N THR A 699 13.89 -3.55 -9.29
CA THR A 699 13.57 -2.70 -10.44
C THR A 699 14.11 -1.28 -10.28
N THR A 700 14.15 -0.74 -9.05
CA THR A 700 14.75 0.58 -8.76
C THR A 700 16.26 0.57 -8.97
N LEU A 701 16.96 -0.44 -8.44
CA LEU A 701 18.42 -0.53 -8.52
C LEU A 701 18.89 -0.81 -9.96
N ALA A 702 18.25 -1.74 -10.66
CA ALA A 702 18.52 -2.04 -12.06
C ALA A 702 18.21 -0.82 -12.97
N ALA A 703 17.15 -0.05 -12.68
CA ALA A 703 16.83 1.16 -13.42
C ALA A 703 17.87 2.27 -13.23
N ILE A 704 18.36 2.49 -11.99
CA ILE A 704 19.40 3.48 -11.70
C ILE A 704 20.69 3.12 -12.46
N LEU A 705 21.21 1.91 -12.25
CA LEU A 705 22.46 1.44 -12.88
C LEU A 705 22.32 1.38 -14.40
N GLY A 706 21.20 0.86 -14.91
CA GLY A 706 20.92 0.75 -16.33
C GLY A 706 20.87 2.10 -17.02
N SER A 707 20.29 3.12 -16.37
CA SER A 707 20.15 4.45 -16.97
C SER A 707 21.46 5.23 -17.07
N VAL A 708 22.41 4.97 -16.16
CA VAL A 708 23.78 5.53 -16.20
C VAL A 708 24.79 4.63 -16.90
N GLY A 709 24.35 3.53 -17.54
CA GLY A 709 25.23 2.62 -18.30
C GLY A 709 26.18 1.78 -17.44
N ALA A 710 25.90 1.62 -16.14
CA ALA A 710 26.75 0.95 -15.16
C ALA A 710 26.14 -0.35 -14.57
N PHE A 711 25.22 -0.99 -15.31
CA PHE A 711 24.54 -2.22 -14.90
C PHE A 711 25.31 -3.48 -15.32
N ASP A 712 25.43 -4.44 -14.41
CA ASP A 712 26.21 -5.68 -14.59
C ASP A 712 25.42 -6.81 -15.28
N ALA A 713 24.26 -6.48 -15.88
CA ALA A 713 23.31 -7.39 -16.51
C ALA A 713 22.82 -8.54 -15.61
N LYS A 714 22.75 -8.32 -14.29
CA LYS A 714 22.29 -9.31 -13.31
C LYS A 714 21.13 -8.79 -12.48
N TRP A 715 20.14 -9.65 -12.24
CA TRP A 715 19.00 -9.30 -11.39
C TRP A 715 19.49 -8.97 -9.97
N PRO A 716 19.22 -7.77 -9.41
CA PRO A 716 19.78 -7.38 -8.12
C PRO A 716 19.39 -8.34 -6.98
N PRO A 717 20.35 -8.96 -6.26
CA PRO A 717 20.07 -9.95 -5.20
C PRO A 717 19.36 -9.32 -3.99
N PHE A 718 18.79 -10.11 -3.08
CA PHE A 718 18.10 -9.53 -1.90
C PHE A 718 19.10 -8.74 -1.05
N THR A 719 18.63 -7.65 -0.42
CA THR A 719 19.48 -6.74 0.37
C THR A 719 20.61 -6.07 -0.45
N SER A 720 20.57 -6.12 -1.78
CA SER A 720 21.43 -5.30 -2.63
C SER A 720 21.20 -3.81 -2.40
N SER A 721 22.26 -3.02 -2.54
CA SER A 721 22.22 -1.58 -2.29
C SER A 721 23.13 -0.79 -3.23
N ILE A 722 22.62 0.36 -3.68
CA ILE A 722 23.42 1.41 -4.31
C ILE A 722 23.70 2.49 -3.26
N ALA A 723 24.91 3.00 -3.21
CA ALA A 723 25.24 4.26 -2.53
C ALA A 723 25.76 5.26 -3.57
N ILE A 724 25.12 6.43 -3.66
CA ILE A 724 25.54 7.54 -4.51
C ILE A 724 26.18 8.59 -3.60
N GLU A 725 27.49 8.76 -3.73
CA GLU A 725 28.34 9.59 -2.87
C GLU A 725 28.69 10.89 -3.59
N LEU A 726 28.60 12.02 -2.90
CA LEU A 726 29.05 13.34 -3.35
C LEU A 726 30.24 13.80 -2.51
N PHE A 727 31.28 14.26 -3.18
CA PHE A 727 32.51 14.78 -2.61
C PHE A 727 32.76 16.21 -3.09
N SER A 728 33.43 17.02 -2.27
CA SER A 728 34.12 18.25 -2.70
C SER A 728 35.62 18.00 -2.74
N ARG A 729 36.37 18.84 -3.47
CA ARG A 729 37.80 19.00 -3.18
C ARG A 729 38.00 19.51 -1.75
N ALA A 730 39.05 19.07 -1.08
CA ALA A 730 39.47 19.59 0.21
C ALA A 730 40.21 20.93 0.01
N GLU A 731 39.84 21.96 0.77
CA GLU A 731 40.54 23.24 0.75
C GLU A 731 41.83 23.15 1.59
N ASN A 732 42.94 23.63 1.03
CA ASN A 732 44.20 23.81 1.76
C ASN A 732 44.01 24.89 2.84
N SER A 733 43.66 24.47 4.05
CA SER A 733 43.45 25.36 5.19
C SER A 733 44.71 26.14 5.54
N PRO A 734 44.58 27.46 5.67
CA PRO A 734 44.78 28.07 6.97
C PRO A 734 43.52 28.83 7.43
N ALA A 735 43.33 28.92 8.76
CA ALA A 735 42.11 29.47 9.33
C ALA A 735 41.95 30.99 9.11
N SER A 736 40.73 31.41 8.77
CA SER A 736 40.29 32.82 8.81
C SER A 736 39.14 33.00 9.79
N SER A 737 39.28 33.97 10.70
CA SER A 737 38.38 34.21 11.83
C SER A 737 36.96 34.68 11.43
N PRO A 738 35.92 34.42 12.23
CA PRO A 738 34.56 34.87 11.95
C PRO A 738 34.41 36.39 12.13
N SER A 739 34.41 37.14 11.03
CA SER A 739 34.19 38.60 11.04
C SER A 739 32.69 38.92 11.15
N SER A 740 32.22 39.23 12.37
CA SER A 740 30.86 39.70 12.60
C SER A 740 30.62 41.11 12.01
N SER A 741 29.75 41.25 11.02
CA SER A 741 29.32 42.55 10.49
C SER A 741 27.80 42.64 10.35
N GLY A 742 27.10 42.75 11.48
CA GLY A 742 25.66 43.01 11.49
C GLY A 742 25.36 44.42 10.96
N LYS A 743 24.81 44.51 9.75
CA LYS A 743 24.27 45.76 9.21
C LYS A 743 22.76 45.80 9.44
N GLN A 744 22.31 46.72 10.29
CA GLN A 744 20.90 47.05 10.43
C GLN A 744 20.35 47.52 9.07
N LYS A 745 19.18 47.02 8.66
CA LYS A 745 18.37 47.65 7.60
C LYS A 745 17.30 48.51 8.25
N GLY A 746 17.12 49.72 7.72
CA GLY A 746 16.26 50.75 8.30
C GLY A 746 14.76 50.51 8.12
N LEU A 747 13.97 51.26 8.89
CA LEU A 747 12.51 51.10 9.07
C LEU A 747 11.64 51.58 7.87
N LEU A 748 12.20 51.65 6.66
CA LEU A 748 11.60 52.34 5.49
C LEU A 748 11.69 51.52 4.20
N SER A 749 11.09 50.33 4.21
CA SER A 749 10.77 49.57 2.99
C SER A 749 9.33 49.02 2.96
N TYR A 750 8.45 49.54 3.82
CA TYR A 750 7.02 49.58 3.49
C TYR A 750 6.81 50.65 2.40
N PHE A 751 5.83 50.45 1.52
CA PHE A 751 5.48 51.33 0.39
C PHE A 751 6.41 51.32 -0.85
N THR A 752 6.80 50.12 -1.31
CA THR A 752 6.82 49.83 -2.76
C THR A 752 6.18 48.46 -2.99
N GLY A 753 5.16 48.41 -3.84
CA GLY A 753 4.37 47.20 -4.08
C GLY A 753 4.57 46.69 -5.50
N ASP A 754 5.67 45.98 -5.75
CA ASP A 754 5.88 45.23 -6.98
C ASP A 754 5.39 43.78 -6.82
N GLY A 755 4.66 43.30 -7.83
CA GLY A 755 4.02 41.98 -7.80
C GLY A 755 5.03 40.84 -7.95
N VAL A 756 5.45 40.25 -6.82
CA VAL A 756 6.29 39.05 -6.81
C VAL A 756 5.51 37.86 -7.37
N SER A 757 5.63 37.65 -8.68
CA SER A 757 5.23 36.40 -9.32
C SER A 757 6.09 35.25 -8.77
N PRO A 758 5.52 34.09 -8.40
CA PRO A 758 6.28 32.99 -7.83
C PRO A 758 7.08 32.25 -8.93
N SER A 759 8.27 32.78 -9.25
CA SER A 759 9.26 32.12 -10.11
C SER A 759 9.86 30.89 -9.41
N SER A 760 9.15 29.76 -9.53
CA SER A 760 9.58 28.46 -9.01
C SER A 760 10.64 27.81 -9.91
N ASP A 761 11.81 28.46 -9.99
CA ASP A 761 13.02 27.87 -10.59
C ASP A 761 13.52 26.72 -9.70
N THR A 762 12.95 25.53 -9.92
CA THR A 762 13.45 24.29 -9.31
C THR A 762 14.83 23.95 -9.89
N ASP A 763 15.82 23.63 -9.05
CA ASP A 763 17.20 23.29 -9.47
C ASP A 763 17.32 21.98 -10.30
N ARG A 764 16.19 21.29 -10.51
CA ARG A 764 15.92 20.37 -11.63
C ARG A 764 16.13 20.98 -13.03
N ALA A 765 16.28 22.31 -13.16
CA ALA A 765 16.64 22.97 -14.40
C ALA A 765 17.89 22.33 -15.06
N PRO A 766 17.93 22.16 -16.39
CA PRO A 766 19.10 21.65 -17.09
C PRO A 766 20.40 22.42 -16.77
N LEU A 767 21.55 21.73 -16.82
CA LEU A 767 22.87 22.30 -16.57
C LEU A 767 23.15 23.59 -17.37
N SER A 768 22.71 23.62 -18.64
CA SER A 768 22.85 24.79 -19.53
C SER A 768 22.07 26.02 -19.05
N SER A 769 20.96 25.84 -18.34
CA SER A 769 20.16 26.92 -17.75
C SER A 769 20.60 27.35 -16.34
N LEU A 770 21.49 26.60 -15.67
CA LEU A 770 21.97 27.01 -14.35
C LEU A 770 22.84 28.29 -14.44
N PRO A 771 22.75 29.21 -13.45
CA PRO A 771 23.61 30.39 -13.36
C PRO A 771 25.11 30.03 -13.34
N ASN A 772 25.96 30.90 -13.89
CA ASN A 772 27.42 30.68 -13.98
C ASN A 772 28.04 30.32 -12.62
N ALA A 773 27.64 30.99 -11.53
CA ALA A 773 28.14 30.72 -10.19
C ALA A 773 27.75 29.31 -9.68
N LYS A 774 26.50 28.86 -9.91
CA LYS A 774 26.09 27.48 -9.58
C LYS A 774 26.89 26.46 -10.40
N ARG A 775 27.11 26.71 -11.70
CA ARG A 775 27.93 25.85 -12.56
C ARG A 775 29.38 25.74 -12.07
N GLN A 776 30.02 26.86 -11.69
CA GLN A 776 31.37 26.86 -11.12
C GLN A 776 31.45 26.06 -9.81
N ALA A 777 30.43 26.13 -8.95
CA ALA A 777 30.40 25.31 -7.73
C ALA A 777 30.41 23.80 -8.00
N LEU A 778 29.78 23.32 -9.09
CA LEU A 778 29.77 21.90 -9.45
C LEU A 778 31.16 21.38 -9.89
N GLN A 779 32.02 22.24 -10.44
CA GLN A 779 33.33 21.85 -10.98
C GLN A 779 34.34 21.43 -9.90
N ASN A 780 34.14 21.88 -8.65
CA ASN A 780 34.92 21.44 -7.49
C ASN A 780 34.36 20.19 -6.80
N HIS A 781 33.34 19.55 -7.38
CA HIS A 781 32.63 18.42 -6.79
C HIS A 781 32.68 17.17 -7.68
N TYR A 782 32.76 16.01 -7.03
CA TYR A 782 32.80 14.70 -7.66
C TYR A 782 31.70 13.78 -7.13
N VAL A 783 31.13 12.96 -8.00
CA VAL A 783 30.12 11.95 -7.69
C VAL A 783 30.70 10.56 -7.91
N ARG A 784 30.43 9.62 -7.01
CA ARG A 784 30.69 8.20 -7.22
C ARG A 784 29.44 7.37 -6.96
N ILE A 785 29.23 6.33 -7.77
CA ILE A 785 28.24 5.30 -7.50
C ILE A 785 28.96 4.04 -7.00
N ARG A 786 28.47 3.47 -5.90
CA ARG A 786 28.83 2.13 -5.41
C ARG A 786 27.62 1.21 -5.54
N TYR A 787 27.81 -0.01 -6.03
CA TYR A 787 26.82 -1.07 -6.02
C TYR A 787 27.36 -2.27 -5.22
N ASN A 788 26.61 -2.73 -4.21
CA ASN A 788 26.99 -3.84 -3.33
C ASN A 788 28.44 -3.72 -2.79
N ASP A 789 28.78 -2.52 -2.29
CA ASP A 789 30.08 -2.17 -1.75
C ASP A 789 31.26 -2.27 -2.75
N ARG A 790 30.99 -2.04 -4.05
CA ARG A 790 32.00 -1.86 -5.10
C ARG A 790 31.72 -0.59 -5.90
N PRO A 791 32.70 0.30 -6.17
CA PRO A 791 32.54 1.38 -7.14
C PRO A 791 32.11 0.85 -8.51
N VAL A 792 31.33 1.65 -9.25
CA VAL A 792 30.98 1.36 -10.66
C VAL A 792 31.43 2.49 -11.57
N ARG A 793 31.93 2.13 -12.76
CA ARG A 793 32.39 3.05 -13.80
C ARG A 793 31.21 3.56 -14.61
N ILE A 794 31.08 4.89 -14.78
CA ILE A 794 30.02 5.50 -15.60
C ILE A 794 30.61 5.83 -16.99
N PRO A 795 30.12 5.22 -18.10
CA PRO A 795 30.79 5.31 -19.40
C PRO A 795 31.04 6.74 -19.92
N GLY A 796 30.06 7.64 -19.86
CA GLY A 796 30.17 9.02 -20.34
C GLY A 796 30.98 9.96 -19.44
N CYS A 797 31.22 9.56 -18.18
CA CYS A 797 32.18 10.24 -17.30
C CYS A 797 33.60 9.80 -17.63
N ALA A 798 33.82 8.50 -17.70
CA ALA A 798 35.10 7.88 -18.07
C ALA A 798 35.41 7.90 -19.58
N ALA A 799 34.63 8.65 -20.37
CA ALA A 799 34.87 8.85 -21.80
C ALA A 799 35.89 9.96 -22.07
N LYS A 800 36.17 10.83 -21.09
CA LYS A 800 37.09 11.95 -21.23
C LYS A 800 37.71 12.37 -19.90
N ALA A 801 39.00 12.72 -19.91
CA ALA A 801 39.76 13.08 -18.71
C ALA A 801 39.17 14.26 -17.92
N GLU A 802 38.53 15.23 -18.58
CA GLU A 802 37.91 16.38 -17.90
C GLU A 802 36.59 16.05 -17.16
N LYS A 803 36.04 14.83 -17.32
CA LYS A 803 34.75 14.41 -16.75
C LYS A 803 34.84 13.44 -15.56
N HIS A 804 36.04 13.09 -15.11
CA HIS A 804 36.26 12.23 -13.94
C HIS A 804 37.39 12.75 -13.04
N LEU A 805 37.73 12.01 -11.97
CA LEU A 805 38.91 12.31 -11.16
C LEU A 805 40.16 11.84 -11.91
N PRO A 806 41.23 12.64 -12.05
CA PRO A 806 42.47 12.19 -12.68
C PRO A 806 43.04 10.95 -11.95
N GLY A 807 43.19 9.85 -12.66
CA GLY A 807 43.64 8.56 -12.11
C GLY A 807 42.54 7.62 -11.61
N ASP A 808 41.28 8.07 -11.46
CA ASP A 808 40.14 7.21 -11.06
C ASP A 808 38.88 7.50 -11.92
N GLU A 809 38.58 6.55 -12.81
CA GLU A 809 37.42 6.54 -13.70
C GLU A 809 36.10 6.12 -13.02
N THR A 810 36.11 5.78 -11.72
CA THR A 810 34.90 5.47 -10.94
C THR A 810 34.24 6.71 -10.34
N PHE A 811 34.97 7.84 -10.30
CA PHE A 811 34.39 9.16 -10.05
C PHE A 811 33.89 9.79 -11.35
N CYS A 812 32.93 10.69 -11.22
CA CYS A 812 32.47 11.61 -12.25
C CYS A 812 32.56 13.04 -11.69
N THR A 813 32.81 14.06 -12.50
CA THR A 813 32.55 15.45 -12.04
C THR A 813 31.04 15.66 -11.89
N LEU A 814 30.61 16.49 -10.93
CA LEU A 814 29.18 16.67 -10.64
C LEU A 814 28.41 17.29 -11.82
N ASP A 815 29.06 18.14 -12.62
CA ASP A 815 28.49 18.69 -13.85
C ASP A 815 28.33 17.63 -14.95
N ALA A 816 29.32 16.76 -15.17
CA ALA A 816 29.21 15.64 -16.12
C ALA A 816 28.15 14.61 -15.68
N PHE A 817 28.05 14.32 -14.38
CA PHE A 817 27.01 13.43 -13.84
C PHE A 817 25.61 14.04 -14.04
N LYS A 818 25.47 15.35 -13.80
CA LYS A 818 24.22 16.09 -14.09
C LYS A 818 23.91 16.09 -15.59
N GLU A 819 24.89 16.30 -16.47
CA GLU A 819 24.67 16.27 -17.93
C GLU A 819 24.08 14.93 -18.40
N ILE A 820 24.58 13.81 -17.86
CA ILE A 820 24.06 12.46 -18.16
C ILE A 820 22.62 12.28 -17.64
N VAL A 821 22.34 12.73 -16.41
CA VAL A 821 21.01 12.59 -15.78
C VAL A 821 19.96 13.54 -16.37
N ASP A 822 20.34 14.75 -16.76
CA ASP A 822 19.44 15.74 -17.38
C ASP A 822 18.86 15.21 -18.70
N LYS A 823 19.64 14.44 -19.48
CA LYS A 823 19.21 13.80 -20.75
C LYS A 823 18.01 12.85 -20.60
N PHE A 824 17.76 12.36 -19.39
CA PHE A 824 16.58 11.54 -19.07
C PHE A 824 15.82 12.04 -17.83
N THR A 825 15.95 13.31 -17.44
CA THR A 825 15.09 13.89 -16.40
C THR A 825 13.82 14.45 -17.05
N PRO A 826 12.61 14.02 -16.65
CA PRO A 826 11.37 14.56 -17.19
C PRO A 826 11.12 15.99 -16.72
N LYS A 827 10.62 16.84 -17.63
CA LYS A 827 10.15 18.20 -17.31
C LYS A 827 8.84 18.12 -16.52
N SER A 828 7.92 17.29 -17.00
CA SER A 828 6.69 16.94 -16.28
C SER A 828 6.39 15.47 -16.50
N TRP A 829 6.71 14.65 -15.51
CA TRP A 829 6.52 13.21 -15.58
C TRP A 829 5.05 12.84 -15.85
N ARG A 830 4.08 13.58 -15.28
CA ARG A 830 2.65 13.32 -15.49
C ARG A 830 2.22 13.55 -16.95
N ASP A 831 2.71 14.62 -17.57
CA ASP A 831 2.33 14.97 -18.95
C ASP A 831 3.07 14.11 -19.97
N GLU A 832 4.36 13.83 -19.74
CA GLU A 832 5.16 12.94 -20.59
C GLU A 832 4.68 11.48 -20.49
N CYS A 833 4.06 11.07 -19.37
CA CYS A 833 3.44 9.75 -19.20
C CYS A 833 2.18 9.49 -20.05
N VAL A 834 1.65 10.50 -20.75
CA VAL A 834 0.53 10.37 -21.71
C VAL A 834 0.89 10.78 -23.15
N GLN A 835 2.15 11.12 -23.41
CA GLN A 835 2.66 11.38 -24.75
C GLN A 835 3.04 10.07 -25.47
N ASN A 836 3.25 10.13 -26.79
CA ASN A 836 3.71 9.02 -27.64
C ASN A 836 2.87 7.72 -27.52
N LEU A 837 1.60 7.81 -27.11
CA LEU A 837 0.74 6.64 -26.96
C LEU A 837 0.41 6.06 -28.33
N GLY A 838 0.72 4.77 -28.52
CA GLY A 838 0.64 4.07 -29.80
C GLY A 838 1.99 3.92 -30.53
N GLU A 839 2.98 4.76 -30.20
CA GLU A 839 4.31 4.74 -30.86
C GLU A 839 5.17 3.52 -30.47
N GLY A 840 6.18 3.21 -31.28
CA GLY A 840 7.11 2.09 -31.06
C GLY A 840 8.05 2.22 -29.87
N LEU A 841 8.97 1.25 -29.73
CA LEU A 841 9.99 1.15 -28.66
C LEU A 841 10.85 2.42 -28.48
N TYR A 842 11.07 3.13 -29.58
CA TYR A 842 11.96 4.27 -29.70
C TYR A 842 11.22 5.54 -30.14
N GLY A 843 9.90 5.58 -29.92
CA GLY A 843 9.04 6.65 -30.43
C GLY A 843 8.91 6.59 -31.95
N LYS A 844 8.56 7.74 -32.54
CA LYS A 844 8.52 7.93 -33.99
C LYS A 844 9.95 8.12 -34.54
N ASP A 845 10.21 7.60 -35.75
CA ASP A 845 11.47 7.77 -36.49
C ASP A 845 12.73 7.37 -35.69
N ASP A 846 12.59 6.39 -34.77
CA ASP A 846 13.60 5.92 -33.79
C ASP A 846 14.18 7.03 -32.86
N ALA A 847 13.52 8.19 -32.73
CA ALA A 847 14.06 9.40 -32.08
C ALA A 847 14.37 9.32 -30.56
N GLU A 848 13.91 8.27 -29.86
CA GLU A 848 14.22 8.00 -28.44
C GLU A 848 15.28 6.89 -28.27
N LYS A 849 15.80 6.31 -29.36
CA LYS A 849 16.86 5.30 -29.34
C LYS A 849 18.19 5.91 -28.95
N ALA A 850 18.72 5.55 -27.79
CA ALA A 850 19.95 6.11 -27.27
C ALA A 850 20.63 5.18 -26.27
N VAL A 851 21.94 5.01 -26.40
CA VAL A 851 22.78 4.28 -25.42
C VAL A 851 22.74 5.00 -24.07
N ALA A 852 22.68 4.23 -22.98
CA ALA A 852 22.69 4.77 -21.62
C ALA A 852 24.08 5.28 -21.18
N GLY A 853 24.07 6.19 -20.20
CA GLY A 853 25.30 6.66 -19.54
C GLY A 853 26.17 7.65 -20.32
N PHE A 854 25.73 8.18 -21.46
CA PHE A 854 26.46 9.14 -22.31
C PHE A 854 25.82 10.52 -22.36
#